data_AF-A0AAU9P803-F1
#
_entry.id   AF-A0AAU9P803-F1
#
_cell.length_a   1.000
_cell.length_b   1.000
_cell.length_c   1.000
_cell.angle_alpha   90.00
_cell.angle_beta   90.00
_cell.angle_gamma   90.00
#
_symmetry.space_group_name_H-M   'P 1'
#
loop_
_entity.id
_entity.type
_entity.pdbx_description
1 polymer ?
#
loop_
_entity_poly.entity_id
_entity_poly.type
_entity_poly.pdbx_seq_one_letter_code
_entity_poly.pdbx_strand_id
1 'polypeptide(L)'
;MGTKMMDGVALQFKSVTTGKFLAAELGDGSIIVANRTSASGWETFRLWRINETSFHVRVFSKQFLEIESMGTKVVATSTDCETSGIFQIIRKSDDPSRVRIKAPNGLFLQLKAKTEDLVTADSNGNGQWGNNDPSVFEMTIGQRFQGEYQVTNGYGPLNAPKIMKDHWDTFIEEKDFSFIAESRLNAVRIPVGWWTAKDPTPPKPYVGGSLEVLDRAFLWAKKYNLKMILDLHAAPGSQNGFEHSSTRDGSVEWGQTDESIEESVRVIEFYTARYATNPSLYAVELINEPNAFGVSLSVLTKFYSDAYTVVRRHAPNAFVILSNRLSGEPKELFPLASGMKDVVIDVHYYNLFWDIFNDMTIDQNIDFIKTNRSNELQDITTSNGPLTFVGEWVAEWQVRGATKEEYQRFSEAQLQVWGKASFGWAYWKYNLKVILDLHAAPGSQNGFEHSSTRDGSVEWGQTDESIEESVRVIEFYTARYATNPSLYAVELINEPNAFGVSLSVLSKFYSAAYTVVRRHTPNAFVILSNRLSGEPKELFPLASGMKDVVIVHYYNLFWDIFNDMTINQNIDFIKTNRSNELQDITTSNGPLTFVGEWVAEWQVRGATKEEYQRFSEAQLQVWGKASFGWAYWSLRNINNHWSMPAWIG
;
A
#
# COMPACT_ATOMS: atom_id res chain seq x y z
N MET A 1 12.71 -12.15 0.16
CA MET A 1 13.78 -11.26 0.67
C MET A 1 13.32 -10.65 1.99
N GLY A 2 14.23 -10.33 2.91
CA GLY A 2 13.87 -9.88 4.27
C GLY A 2 13.40 -8.42 4.33
N THR A 3 12.08 -8.20 4.25
CA THR A 3 11.41 -6.88 4.18
C THR A 3 11.50 -6.01 5.45
N LYS A 4 12.35 -6.36 6.43
CA LYS A 4 12.32 -5.78 7.78
C LYS A 4 13.36 -4.66 8.01
N MET A 5 14.31 -4.42 7.09
CA MET A 5 15.39 -3.42 7.19
C MET A 5 15.58 -2.64 5.87
N MET A 6 14.55 -1.92 5.42
CA MET A 6 14.56 -1.08 4.21
C MET A 6 15.07 0.34 4.51
N ASP A 7 15.27 1.17 3.48
CA ASP A 7 15.44 2.62 3.66
C ASP A 7 14.24 3.22 4.43
N GLY A 8 14.53 4.19 5.29
CA GLY A 8 13.55 4.95 6.06
C GLY A 8 12.95 4.24 7.27
N VAL A 9 13.25 2.94 7.45
CA VAL A 9 12.79 2.19 8.63
C VAL A 9 13.28 2.86 9.91
N ALA A 10 12.34 3.15 10.80
CA ALA A 10 12.61 3.60 12.16
C ALA A 10 13.08 2.42 13.03
N LEU A 11 14.19 2.62 13.72
CA LEU A 11 14.72 1.70 14.73
C LEU A 11 14.86 2.42 16.08
N GLN A 12 14.63 1.68 17.15
CA GLN A 12 14.93 2.08 18.51
C GLN A 12 15.78 0.98 19.14
N PHE A 13 16.83 1.34 19.87
CA PHE A 13 17.76 0.38 20.49
C PHE A 13 17.75 0.55 22.00
N LYS A 14 17.45 -0.51 22.73
CA LYS A 14 17.40 -0.54 24.19
C LYS A 14 18.57 -1.35 24.73
N SER A 15 19.36 -0.78 25.63
CA SER A 15 20.43 -1.50 26.31
C SER A 15 19.87 -2.64 27.15
N VAL A 16 20.39 -3.86 26.99
CA VAL A 16 19.98 -5.00 27.81
C VAL A 16 20.53 -4.95 29.23
N THR A 17 21.57 -4.15 29.50
CA THR A 17 22.21 -4.03 30.81
C THR A 17 21.55 -2.97 31.70
N THR A 18 21.10 -1.85 31.13
CA THR A 18 20.49 -0.74 31.88
C THR A 18 18.99 -0.61 31.65
N GLY A 19 18.44 -1.27 30.63
CA GLY A 19 17.03 -1.12 30.23
C GLY A 19 16.70 0.26 29.64
N LYS A 20 17.70 1.09 29.34
CA LYS A 20 17.55 2.44 28.78
C LYS A 20 17.74 2.44 27.27
N PHE A 21 17.02 3.32 26.57
CA PHE A 21 17.13 3.53 25.13
C PHE A 21 18.33 4.38 24.76
N LEU A 22 18.94 4.05 23.62
CA LEU A 22 19.88 4.91 22.90
C LEU A 22 19.16 6.15 22.41
N ALA A 23 19.81 7.30 22.55
CA ALA A 23 19.33 8.59 22.09
C ALA A 23 20.49 9.40 21.48
N ALA A 24 20.17 10.20 20.46
CA ALA A 24 20.95 11.39 20.16
C ALA A 24 20.54 12.46 21.17
N GLU A 25 21.44 12.88 22.06
CA GLU A 25 21.11 13.91 23.06
C GLU A 25 20.76 15.23 22.34
N LEU A 26 19.74 15.95 22.83
CA LEU A 26 19.08 17.08 22.13
C LEU A 26 18.43 16.75 20.77
N GLY A 27 18.46 15.48 20.33
CA GLY A 27 18.00 15.03 19.01
C GLY A 27 18.96 15.38 17.87
N ASP A 28 20.04 16.11 18.16
CA ASP A 28 21.01 16.64 17.21
C ASP A 28 22.35 15.89 17.24
N GLY A 29 23.32 16.40 16.48
CA GLY A 29 24.63 15.82 16.29
C GLY A 29 25.57 15.84 17.50
N SER A 30 25.03 15.93 18.71
CA SER A 30 25.79 15.74 19.92
C SER A 30 26.17 14.26 20.15
N ILE A 31 26.29 13.85 21.40
CA ILE A 31 26.81 12.56 21.83
C ILE A 31 25.70 11.49 21.85
N ILE A 32 26.00 10.27 21.38
CA ILE A 32 25.06 9.16 21.54
C ILE A 32 25.16 8.60 22.96
N VAL A 33 24.01 8.57 23.63
CA VAL A 33 23.86 8.18 25.03
C VAL A 33 22.79 7.11 25.17
N ALA A 34 22.77 6.42 26.31
CA ALA A 34 21.78 5.40 26.66
C ALA A 34 21.06 5.79 27.97
N ASN A 35 20.44 6.98 28.02
CA ASN A 35 19.91 7.60 29.24
C ASN A 35 18.36 7.61 29.38
N ARG A 36 17.60 7.14 28.37
CA ARG A 36 16.14 7.33 28.29
C ARG A 36 15.35 6.08 28.72
N THR A 37 14.24 6.25 29.43
CA THR A 37 13.38 5.13 29.90
C THR A 37 12.23 4.79 28.95
N SER A 38 11.87 5.71 28.06
CA SER A 38 10.92 5.54 26.96
C SER A 38 11.56 6.03 25.66
N ALA A 39 10.95 5.70 24.52
CA ALA A 39 11.42 6.10 23.20
C ALA A 39 10.37 6.92 22.44
N SER A 40 10.83 8.00 21.82
CA SER A 40 10.07 8.96 21.02
C SER A 40 10.98 9.44 19.87
N GLY A 41 11.08 10.75 19.62
CA GLY A 41 11.87 11.31 18.52
C GLY A 41 13.37 11.04 18.64
N TRP A 42 14.00 11.42 19.75
CA TRP A 42 15.46 11.41 19.92
C TRP A 42 16.07 10.00 20.03
N GLU A 43 15.25 9.03 20.43
CA GLU A 43 15.58 7.61 20.54
C GLU A 43 15.32 6.82 19.26
N THR A 44 14.75 7.48 18.24
CA THR A 44 14.42 6.88 16.95
C THR A 44 15.46 7.23 15.90
N PHE A 45 16.08 6.19 15.35
CA PHE A 45 17.08 6.26 14.29
C PHE A 45 16.47 5.79 12.97
N ARG A 46 16.80 6.45 11.85
CA ARG A 46 16.35 6.07 10.50
C ARG A 46 17.47 5.37 9.74
N LEU A 47 17.14 4.27 9.06
CA LEU A 47 18.09 3.57 8.19
C LEU A 47 18.19 4.23 6.82
N TRP A 48 19.42 4.51 6.39
CA TRP A 48 19.75 4.81 4.99
C TRP A 48 20.53 3.62 4.43
N ARG A 49 19.88 2.81 3.59
CA ARG A 49 20.37 1.46 3.24
C ARG A 49 21.47 1.50 2.18
N ILE A 50 22.52 0.72 2.39
CA ILE A 50 23.57 0.45 1.40
C ILE A 50 23.43 -0.99 0.87
N ASN A 51 23.19 -1.95 1.75
CA ASN A 51 22.93 -3.36 1.41
C ASN A 51 22.06 -4.03 2.49
N GLU A 52 22.06 -5.36 2.61
CA GLU A 52 21.22 -6.07 3.60
C GLU A 52 21.65 -5.87 5.07
N THR A 53 22.92 -5.53 5.32
CA THR A 53 23.48 -5.45 6.68
C THR A 53 24.13 -4.12 7.01
N SER A 54 24.45 -3.30 6.00
CA SER A 54 25.20 -2.04 6.12
C SER A 54 24.31 -0.83 5.81
N PHE A 55 24.36 0.18 6.68
CA PHE A 55 23.51 1.36 6.66
C PHE A 55 24.30 2.60 7.08
N HIS A 56 23.97 3.75 6.50
CA HIS A 56 24.10 5.01 7.24
C HIS A 56 22.93 5.09 8.22
N VAL A 57 23.14 5.64 9.41
CA VAL A 57 22.11 5.72 10.45
C VAL A 57 21.87 7.18 10.78
N ARG A 58 20.63 7.65 10.61
CA ARG A 58 20.26 9.07 10.72
C ARG A 58 19.49 9.32 12.02
N VAL A 59 19.74 10.47 12.66
CA VAL A 59 19.05 10.90 13.90
C VAL A 59 17.89 11.84 13.61
N PHE A 60 17.13 12.19 14.65
CA PHE A 60 15.95 13.05 14.57
C PHE A 60 16.21 14.38 13.83
N SER A 61 17.28 15.11 14.17
CA SER A 61 17.66 16.37 13.50
C SER A 61 18.43 16.16 12.18
N LYS A 62 18.14 15.09 11.43
CA LYS A 62 18.60 14.83 10.06
C LYS A 62 20.11 14.61 9.85
N GLN A 63 20.92 14.60 10.91
CA GLN A 63 22.34 14.27 10.83
C GLN A 63 22.58 12.75 10.94
N PHE A 64 23.79 12.29 10.62
CA PHE A 64 24.17 10.89 10.55
C PHE A 64 25.18 10.51 11.63
N LEU A 65 25.05 9.28 12.15
CA LEU A 65 26.00 8.70 13.08
C LEU A 65 27.39 8.59 12.45
N GLU A 66 28.41 8.80 13.28
CA GLU A 66 29.81 8.60 12.96
C GLU A 66 30.63 8.34 14.23
N ILE A 67 31.93 8.12 14.05
CA ILE A 67 32.90 7.99 15.15
C ILE A 67 33.81 9.20 15.13
N GLU A 68 33.96 9.86 16.28
CA GLU A 68 34.86 11.01 16.45
C GLU A 68 36.29 10.65 16.00
N SER A 69 36.94 11.55 15.23
CA SER A 69 38.22 11.28 14.57
C SER A 69 39.30 10.81 15.57
N MET A 70 39.94 9.67 15.26
CA MET A 70 40.91 8.96 16.13
C MET A 70 40.37 8.51 17.50
N GLY A 71 39.05 8.54 17.72
CA GLY A 71 38.39 8.18 18.98
C GLY A 71 37.55 6.90 18.90
N THR A 72 36.81 6.67 19.99
CA THR A 72 35.80 5.60 20.10
C THR A 72 34.42 6.13 20.48
N LYS A 73 34.27 7.45 20.56
CA LYS A 73 33.01 8.13 20.89
C LYS A 73 32.09 8.12 19.68
N VAL A 74 30.84 7.73 19.88
CA VAL A 74 29.80 7.82 18.85
C VAL A 74 29.13 9.19 18.95
N VAL A 75 29.06 9.88 17.83
CA VAL A 75 28.39 11.18 17.67
C VAL A 75 27.51 11.14 16.43
N ALA A 76 26.72 12.18 16.19
CA ALA A 76 25.93 12.30 14.96
C ALA A 76 26.16 13.63 14.25
N THR A 77 27.41 14.11 14.13
CA THR A 77 27.70 15.46 13.61
C THR A 77 27.51 15.61 12.10
N SER A 78 27.76 14.58 11.29
CA SER A 78 27.74 14.71 9.83
C SER A 78 26.34 14.99 9.26
N THR A 79 26.24 16.00 8.40
CA THR A 79 25.02 16.34 7.65
C THR A 79 24.91 15.61 6.31
N ASP A 80 25.98 14.92 5.89
CA ASP A 80 26.10 14.25 4.59
C ASP A 80 26.33 12.75 4.79
N CYS A 81 25.63 11.91 4.03
CA CYS A 81 25.83 10.47 4.09
C CYS A 81 27.16 10.02 3.49
N GLU A 82 27.74 10.71 2.50
CA GLU A 82 29.00 10.29 1.87
C GLU A 82 30.20 10.39 2.83
N THR A 83 30.13 11.30 3.80
CA THR A 83 31.14 11.50 4.84
C THR A 83 30.82 10.79 6.16
N SER A 84 29.62 10.24 6.33
CA SER A 84 29.20 9.63 7.60
C SER A 84 29.68 8.19 7.81
N GLY A 85 29.47 7.69 9.03
CA GLY A 85 29.80 6.32 9.36
C GLY A 85 28.86 5.30 8.71
N ILE A 86 29.44 4.26 8.09
CA ILE A 86 28.72 3.04 7.73
C ILE A 86 28.69 2.09 8.93
N PHE A 87 27.50 1.78 9.42
CA PHE A 87 27.27 0.85 10.53
C PHE A 87 26.68 -0.47 10.03
N GLN A 88 27.02 -1.58 10.70
CA GLN A 88 26.45 -2.90 10.43
C GLN A 88 25.61 -3.38 11.60
N ILE A 89 24.36 -3.77 11.35
CA ILE A 89 23.44 -4.27 12.38
C ILE A 89 23.45 -5.80 12.33
N ILE A 90 24.18 -6.42 13.26
CA ILE A 90 24.31 -7.87 13.37
C ILE A 90 23.23 -8.39 14.32
N ARG A 91 22.31 -9.20 13.81
CA ARG A 91 21.20 -9.78 14.58
C ARG A 91 21.59 -11.16 15.11
N LYS A 92 21.17 -11.50 16.33
CA LYS A 92 21.27 -12.85 16.89
C LYS A 92 20.36 -13.81 16.10
N SER A 93 20.87 -14.99 15.76
CA SER A 93 20.25 -15.91 14.79
C SER A 93 18.91 -16.50 15.26
N ASP A 94 18.81 -16.81 16.55
CA ASP A 94 17.66 -17.43 17.22
C ASP A 94 16.80 -16.42 17.99
N ASP A 95 17.27 -15.17 18.15
CA ASP A 95 16.47 -14.04 18.62
C ASP A 95 16.84 -12.78 17.81
N PRO A 96 16.19 -12.55 16.65
CA PRO A 96 16.51 -11.42 15.80
C PRO A 96 16.13 -10.04 16.38
N SER A 97 15.51 -9.96 17.57
CA SER A 97 15.34 -8.69 18.28
C SER A 97 16.65 -8.22 18.93
N ARG A 98 17.54 -9.16 19.30
CA ARG A 98 18.85 -8.82 19.88
C ARG A 98 19.87 -8.54 18.81
N VAL A 99 20.54 -7.40 18.92
CA VAL A 99 21.52 -6.91 17.95
C VAL A 99 22.82 -6.45 18.60
N ARG A 100 23.90 -6.52 17.82
CA ARG A 100 25.12 -5.73 18.03
C ARG A 100 25.29 -4.79 16.85
N ILE A 101 25.70 -3.56 17.13
CA ILE A 101 25.92 -2.53 16.11
C ILE A 101 27.43 -2.38 15.93
N LYS A 102 27.94 -2.72 14.74
CA LYS A 102 29.36 -2.56 14.38
C LYS A 102 29.58 -1.20 13.73
N ALA A 103 30.60 -0.49 14.18
CA ALA A 103 30.96 0.84 13.70
C ALA A 103 32.03 0.80 12.59
N PRO A 104 32.27 1.92 11.88
CA PRO A 104 33.29 2.03 10.83
C PRO A 104 34.71 1.62 11.27
N ASN A 105 35.06 1.83 12.55
CA ASN A 105 36.36 1.45 13.12
C ASN A 105 36.54 -0.07 13.31
N GLY A 106 35.55 -0.88 12.91
CA GLY A 106 35.58 -2.34 13.01
C GLY A 106 35.13 -2.90 14.35
N LEU A 107 34.91 -2.06 15.36
CA LEU A 107 34.50 -2.44 16.72
C LEU A 107 32.99 -2.27 16.90
N PHE A 108 32.45 -2.86 17.96
CA PHE A 108 31.04 -2.81 18.31
C PHE A 108 30.73 -1.70 19.31
N LEU A 109 29.53 -1.12 19.20
CA LEU A 109 28.99 -0.21 20.19
C LEU A 109 28.79 -0.92 21.53
N GLN A 110 29.10 -0.24 22.62
CA GLN A 110 28.82 -0.68 24.00
C GLN A 110 28.59 0.49 24.95
N LEU A 111 27.96 0.23 26.09
CA LEU A 111 27.90 1.17 27.21
C LEU A 111 29.20 1.18 28.02
N LYS A 112 29.71 2.37 28.37
CA LYS A 112 30.87 2.51 29.28
C LYS A 112 30.48 2.23 30.73
N ALA A 113 31.01 1.14 31.28
CA ALA A 113 30.79 0.66 32.66
C ALA A 113 31.18 1.64 33.80
N LYS A 114 31.72 2.83 33.52
CA LYS A 114 32.04 3.86 34.54
C LYS A 114 31.06 5.03 34.58
N THR A 115 30.18 5.15 33.58
CA THR A 115 29.21 6.25 33.47
C THR A 115 27.81 5.78 33.10
N GLU A 116 27.65 4.53 32.65
CA GLU A 116 26.41 3.80 32.31
C GLU A 116 25.46 4.43 31.28
N ASP A 117 25.62 5.71 30.95
CA ASP A 117 24.84 6.43 29.95
C ASP A 117 25.64 6.73 28.67
N LEU A 118 26.96 6.49 28.62
CA LEU A 118 27.80 6.82 27.45
C LEU A 118 27.97 5.60 26.52
N VAL A 119 27.72 5.79 25.22
CA VAL A 119 27.93 4.78 24.17
C VAL A 119 29.27 5.00 23.45
N THR A 120 30.09 3.94 23.35
CA THR A 120 31.37 3.95 22.62
C THR A 120 31.53 2.74 21.70
N ALA A 121 32.21 2.93 20.57
CA ALA A 121 32.59 1.91 19.60
C ALA A 121 33.96 1.31 19.93
N ASP A 122 34.03 0.52 21.01
CA ASP A 122 35.28 -0.11 21.47
C ASP A 122 35.14 -1.54 22.01
N SER A 123 34.01 -2.21 21.73
CA SER A 123 33.85 -3.63 22.04
C SER A 123 34.36 -4.51 20.91
N ASN A 124 35.06 -5.60 21.26
CA ASN A 124 35.42 -6.65 20.29
C ASN A 124 34.22 -7.54 19.88
N GLY A 125 33.08 -7.44 20.57
CA GLY A 125 31.89 -8.26 20.27
C GLY A 125 32.02 -9.75 20.61
N ASN A 126 33.01 -10.13 21.43
CA ASN A 126 33.32 -11.52 21.78
C ASN A 126 32.50 -12.05 22.99
N GLY A 127 31.61 -11.24 23.55
CA GLY A 127 30.79 -11.61 24.71
C GLY A 127 29.61 -12.54 24.37
N GLN A 128 28.89 -12.97 25.40
CA GLN A 128 27.64 -13.71 25.26
C GLN A 128 26.46 -12.76 25.01
N TRP A 129 25.39 -13.22 24.36
CA TRP A 129 24.21 -12.39 24.05
C TRP A 129 23.26 -12.12 25.25
N GLY A 130 23.77 -12.22 26.47
CA GLY A 130 23.01 -12.11 27.71
C GLY A 130 22.76 -10.67 28.15
N ASN A 131 21.89 -10.50 29.15
CA ASN A 131 21.51 -9.19 29.72
C ASN A 131 22.65 -8.48 30.48
N ASN A 132 23.84 -9.06 30.52
CA ASN A 132 25.04 -8.52 31.16
C ASN A 132 26.12 -8.08 30.17
N ASP A 133 25.92 -8.24 28.85
CA ASP A 133 26.86 -7.75 27.83
C ASP A 133 26.47 -6.31 27.41
N PRO A 134 27.31 -5.30 27.71
CA PRO A 134 27.01 -3.90 27.40
C PRO A 134 27.03 -3.58 25.91
N SER A 135 27.44 -4.51 25.04
CA SER A 135 27.42 -4.38 23.57
C SER A 135 26.15 -4.88 22.89
N VAL A 136 25.22 -5.45 23.66
CA VAL A 136 23.97 -6.06 23.15
C VAL A 136 22.79 -5.11 23.37
N PHE A 137 21.97 -4.96 22.34
CA PHE A 137 20.78 -4.11 22.36
C PHE A 137 19.54 -4.91 21.93
N GLU A 138 18.41 -4.65 22.54
CA GLU A 138 17.08 -5.03 22.03
C GLU A 138 16.64 -3.97 21.01
N MET A 139 16.38 -4.40 19.78
CA MET A 139 16.00 -3.54 18.66
C MET A 139 14.49 -3.63 18.39
N THR A 140 13.80 -2.51 18.54
CA THR A 140 12.41 -2.34 18.11
C THR A 140 12.39 -1.73 16.71
N ILE A 141 11.58 -2.30 15.81
CA ILE A 141 11.32 -1.72 14.48
C ILE A 141 10.00 -0.95 14.56
N GLY A 142 10.07 0.36 14.32
CA GLY A 142 8.93 1.27 14.30
C GLY A 142 8.34 1.47 12.89
N GLN A 143 7.98 2.71 12.58
CA GLN A 143 7.44 3.14 11.30
C GLN A 143 8.29 2.66 10.10
N ARG A 144 7.60 2.30 9.02
CA ARG A 144 8.16 1.98 7.71
C ARG A 144 7.43 2.81 6.65
N PHE A 145 8.03 2.92 5.48
CA PHE A 145 7.44 3.56 4.31
C PHE A 145 7.41 2.56 3.15
N GLN A 146 6.40 2.68 2.30
CA GLN A 146 6.12 1.77 1.17
C GLN A 146 5.97 2.56 -0.15
N GLY A 147 6.48 3.79 -0.19
CA GLY A 147 6.46 4.66 -1.36
C GLY A 147 7.42 4.19 -2.45
N GLU A 148 7.39 4.87 -3.60
CA GLU A 148 8.17 4.45 -4.77
C GLU A 148 9.68 4.40 -4.49
N TYR A 149 10.20 5.28 -3.61
CA TYR A 149 11.58 5.21 -3.14
C TYR A 149 11.90 3.85 -2.50
N GLN A 150 11.09 3.39 -1.52
CA GLN A 150 11.34 2.12 -0.82
C GLN A 150 11.07 0.89 -1.69
N VAL A 151 10.09 0.95 -2.60
CA VAL A 151 9.80 -0.12 -3.56
C VAL A 151 10.95 -0.31 -4.54
N THR A 152 11.37 0.76 -5.23
CA THR A 152 12.43 0.69 -6.26
C THR A 152 13.79 0.34 -5.66
N ASN A 153 14.13 0.94 -4.50
CA ASN A 153 15.35 0.59 -3.76
C ASN A 153 15.29 -0.86 -3.22
N GLY A 154 14.11 -1.28 -2.77
CA GLY A 154 13.86 -2.60 -2.18
C GLY A 154 14.13 -3.76 -3.12
N TYR A 155 13.60 -3.66 -4.35
CA TYR A 155 13.85 -4.61 -5.42
C TYR A 155 15.22 -4.47 -6.08
N GLY A 156 15.86 -3.31 -5.90
CA GLY A 156 17.18 -2.98 -6.42
C GLY A 156 17.20 -2.71 -7.93
N PRO A 157 18.32 -2.17 -8.44
CA PRO A 157 18.41 -1.62 -9.80
C PRO A 157 18.23 -2.66 -10.92
N LEU A 158 18.32 -3.96 -10.62
CA LEU A 158 18.14 -5.05 -11.58
C LEU A 158 16.66 -5.45 -11.74
N ASN A 159 15.90 -5.54 -10.64
CA ASN A 159 14.52 -6.06 -10.68
C ASN A 159 13.48 -4.93 -10.76
N ALA A 160 13.74 -3.79 -10.11
CA ALA A 160 12.80 -2.67 -10.06
C ALA A 160 12.32 -2.19 -11.44
N PRO A 161 13.17 -2.07 -12.49
CA PRO A 161 12.70 -1.62 -13.81
C PRO A 161 11.65 -2.55 -14.43
N LYS A 162 11.80 -3.86 -14.28
CA LYS A 162 10.82 -4.84 -14.78
C LYS A 162 9.51 -4.73 -14.00
N ILE A 163 9.60 -4.71 -12.67
CA ILE A 163 8.42 -4.72 -11.78
C ILE A 163 7.58 -3.45 -11.96
N MET A 164 8.23 -2.28 -12.02
CA MET A 164 7.52 -1.02 -12.26
C MET A 164 6.89 -0.98 -13.66
N LYS A 165 7.60 -1.48 -14.69
CA LYS A 165 7.03 -1.58 -16.04
C LYS A 165 5.81 -2.50 -16.09
N ASP A 166 5.91 -3.72 -15.56
CA ASP A 166 4.81 -4.69 -15.53
C ASP A 166 3.58 -4.09 -14.82
N HIS A 167 3.79 -3.34 -13.73
CA HIS A 167 2.74 -2.60 -13.03
C HIS A 167 2.14 -1.49 -13.91
N TRP A 168 2.94 -0.60 -14.50
CA TRP A 168 2.44 0.50 -15.31
C TRP A 168 1.74 0.08 -16.62
N ASP A 169 2.09 -1.09 -17.17
CA ASP A 169 1.44 -1.66 -18.35
C ASP A 169 0.11 -2.38 -18.04
N THR A 170 -0.24 -2.60 -16.76
CA THR A 170 -1.42 -3.38 -16.36
C THR A 170 -2.33 -2.73 -15.30
N PHE A 171 -1.85 -1.73 -14.57
CA PHE A 171 -2.61 -1.14 -13.45
C PHE A 171 -3.68 -0.13 -13.88
N ILE A 172 -3.41 0.63 -14.95
CA ILE A 172 -4.37 1.53 -15.61
C ILE A 172 -4.20 1.38 -17.12
N GLU A 173 -5.28 1.01 -17.82
CA GLU A 173 -5.31 0.78 -19.25
C GLU A 173 -6.33 1.70 -19.94
N GLU A 174 -6.38 1.66 -21.28
CA GLU A 174 -7.34 2.44 -22.08
C GLU A 174 -8.81 2.19 -21.68
N LYS A 175 -9.13 0.96 -21.27
CA LYS A 175 -10.48 0.56 -20.84
C LYS A 175 -10.95 1.33 -19.60
N ASP A 176 -10.03 1.74 -18.72
CA ASP A 176 -10.34 2.50 -17.52
C ASP A 176 -10.75 3.94 -17.86
N PHE A 177 -10.10 4.55 -18.85
CA PHE A 177 -10.52 5.85 -19.39
C PHE A 177 -11.88 5.78 -20.11
N SER A 178 -12.17 4.67 -20.81
CA SER A 178 -13.51 4.40 -21.37
C SER A 178 -14.56 4.36 -20.25
N PHE A 179 -14.31 3.56 -19.21
CA PHE A 179 -15.22 3.40 -18.08
C PHE A 179 -15.47 4.72 -17.32
N ILE A 180 -14.42 5.52 -17.09
CA ILE A 180 -14.54 6.83 -16.42
C ILE A 180 -15.48 7.75 -17.21
N ALA A 181 -15.34 7.82 -18.53
CA ALA A 181 -16.22 8.61 -19.39
C ALA A 181 -17.66 8.05 -19.46
N GLU A 182 -17.81 6.72 -19.56
CA GLU A 182 -19.12 6.03 -19.54
C GLU A 182 -19.86 6.24 -18.22
N SER A 183 -19.13 6.35 -17.11
CA SER A 183 -19.63 6.71 -15.77
C SER A 183 -20.02 8.18 -15.62
N ARG A 184 -19.93 8.97 -16.70
CA ARG A 184 -20.21 10.42 -16.74
C ARG A 184 -19.28 11.28 -15.88
N LEU A 185 -18.14 10.73 -15.48
CA LEU A 185 -17.02 11.53 -14.99
C LEU A 185 -16.37 12.23 -16.20
N ASN A 186 -15.84 13.44 -15.98
CA ASN A 186 -15.38 14.32 -17.06
C ASN A 186 -13.90 14.72 -16.93
N ALA A 187 -13.24 14.32 -15.86
CA ALA A 187 -11.83 14.61 -15.58
C ALA A 187 -11.15 13.47 -14.83
N VAL A 188 -9.83 13.40 -14.93
CA VAL A 188 -8.94 12.59 -14.08
C VAL A 188 -7.83 13.47 -13.51
N ARG A 189 -7.51 13.28 -12.22
CA ARG A 189 -6.31 13.83 -11.56
C ARG A 189 -5.23 12.76 -11.60
N ILE A 190 -4.06 13.08 -12.16
CA ILE A 190 -2.93 12.15 -12.26
C ILE A 190 -1.75 12.67 -11.44
N PRO A 191 -1.54 12.07 -10.26
CA PRO A 191 -0.30 12.17 -9.50
C PRO A 191 0.94 11.78 -10.32
N VAL A 192 1.95 12.65 -10.36
CA VAL A 192 3.27 12.38 -10.96
C VAL A 192 4.40 12.77 -10.02
N GLY A 193 5.45 11.95 -9.98
CA GLY A 193 6.68 12.26 -9.27
C GLY A 193 7.63 13.12 -10.10
N TRP A 194 8.49 13.89 -9.43
CA TRP A 194 9.52 14.71 -10.08
C TRP A 194 10.52 13.91 -10.93
N TRP A 195 10.79 12.65 -10.56
CA TRP A 195 11.72 11.78 -11.26
C TRP A 195 11.27 11.41 -12.68
N THR A 196 9.95 11.34 -12.93
CA THR A 196 9.38 11.08 -14.26
C THR A 196 9.76 12.17 -15.28
N ALA A 197 10.07 13.40 -14.84
CA ALA A 197 10.62 14.46 -15.71
C ALA A 197 12.12 14.28 -16.06
N LYS A 198 12.76 13.23 -15.52
CA LYS A 198 14.16 12.83 -15.80
C LYS A 198 14.24 11.55 -16.65
N ASP A 199 13.12 11.08 -17.17
CA ASP A 199 13.07 9.90 -18.04
C ASP A 199 13.92 10.08 -19.33
N PRO A 200 14.51 8.99 -19.86
CA PRO A 200 14.39 7.60 -19.43
C PRO A 200 15.37 7.17 -18.32
N THR A 201 16.17 8.10 -17.78
CA THR A 201 17.23 7.81 -16.80
C THR A 201 17.08 8.63 -15.52
N PRO A 202 16.01 8.41 -14.72
CA PRO A 202 15.86 9.08 -13.45
C PRO A 202 16.96 8.67 -12.45
N PRO A 203 17.26 9.54 -11.46
CA PRO A 203 18.26 9.25 -10.44
C PRO A 203 17.83 8.06 -9.58
N LYS A 204 18.80 7.29 -9.09
CA LYS A 204 18.53 6.11 -8.25
C LYS A 204 17.95 6.52 -6.88
N PRO A 205 17.02 5.73 -6.32
CA PRO A 205 16.62 4.38 -6.73
C PRO A 205 15.61 4.29 -7.88
N TYR A 206 14.99 5.41 -8.29
CA TYR A 206 13.95 5.45 -9.31
C TYR A 206 14.37 4.81 -10.65
N VAL A 207 13.35 4.39 -11.41
CA VAL A 207 13.48 3.66 -12.68
C VAL A 207 12.63 4.35 -13.74
N GLY A 208 13.11 4.38 -14.99
CA GLY A 208 12.43 5.12 -16.05
C GLY A 208 11.37 4.32 -16.78
N GLY A 209 10.44 5.03 -17.44
CA GLY A 209 9.35 4.49 -18.24
C GLY A 209 7.98 5.09 -17.90
N SER A 210 7.83 5.75 -16.76
CA SER A 210 6.60 6.39 -16.31
C SER A 210 6.15 7.54 -17.21
N LEU A 211 7.07 8.19 -17.95
CA LEU A 211 6.71 9.28 -18.86
C LEU A 211 5.92 8.77 -20.08
N GLU A 212 6.29 7.60 -20.63
CA GLU A 212 5.55 6.96 -21.73
C GLU A 212 4.13 6.58 -21.28
N VAL A 213 3.97 6.16 -20.02
CA VAL A 213 2.68 5.82 -19.42
C VAL A 213 1.78 7.06 -19.31
N LEU A 214 2.35 8.19 -18.87
CA LEU A 214 1.65 9.48 -18.82
C LEU A 214 1.25 9.97 -20.22
N ASP A 215 2.11 9.80 -21.22
CA ASP A 215 1.79 10.11 -22.62
C ASP A 215 0.60 9.28 -23.12
N ARG A 216 0.56 7.97 -22.83
CA ARG A 216 -0.60 7.10 -23.14
C ARG A 216 -1.88 7.59 -22.46
N ALA A 217 -1.81 7.95 -21.18
CA ALA A 217 -2.95 8.51 -20.45
C ALA A 217 -3.50 9.78 -21.12
N PHE A 218 -2.63 10.68 -21.57
CA PHE A 218 -3.02 11.90 -22.31
C PHE A 218 -3.62 11.61 -23.70
N LEU A 219 -3.27 10.48 -24.35
CA LEU A 219 -3.91 10.03 -25.59
C LEU A 219 -5.31 9.46 -25.31
N TRP A 220 -5.46 8.63 -24.27
CA TRP A 220 -6.75 8.06 -23.87
C TRP A 220 -7.72 9.15 -23.41
N ALA A 221 -7.27 10.11 -22.59
CA ALA A 221 -8.07 11.25 -22.18
C ALA A 221 -8.62 12.04 -23.38
N LYS A 222 -7.77 12.28 -24.40
CA LYS A 222 -8.19 12.96 -25.63
C LYS A 222 -9.22 12.14 -26.41
N LYS A 223 -9.04 10.81 -26.49
CA LYS A 223 -9.97 9.89 -27.18
C LYS A 223 -11.36 9.88 -26.53
N TYR A 224 -11.42 9.86 -25.20
CA TYR A 224 -12.65 9.78 -24.42
C TYR A 224 -13.20 11.13 -23.97
N ASN A 225 -12.64 12.25 -24.47
CA ASN A 225 -13.02 13.62 -24.12
C ASN A 225 -12.94 13.92 -22.60
N LEU A 226 -12.03 13.27 -21.90
CA LEU A 226 -11.73 13.53 -20.49
C LEU A 226 -10.73 14.67 -20.36
N LYS A 227 -10.90 15.46 -19.30
CA LYS A 227 -9.96 16.47 -18.85
C LYS A 227 -8.89 15.87 -17.94
N MET A 228 -7.71 16.49 -17.96
CA MET A 228 -6.53 16.06 -17.23
C MET A 228 -6.12 17.17 -16.26
N ILE A 229 -6.16 16.84 -14.98
CA ILE A 229 -5.47 17.60 -13.93
C ILE A 229 -4.15 16.87 -13.72
N LEU A 230 -3.04 17.53 -14.06
CA LEU A 230 -1.71 16.99 -13.79
C LEU A 230 -1.25 17.49 -12.42
N ASP A 231 -0.84 16.59 -11.54
CA ASP A 231 -0.45 16.91 -10.17
C ASP A 231 1.00 16.52 -9.86
N LEU A 232 1.84 17.47 -9.47
CA LEU A 232 3.17 17.18 -8.93
C LEU A 232 3.06 16.64 -7.49
N HIS A 233 2.77 15.35 -7.41
CA HIS A 233 2.45 14.67 -6.16
C HIS A 233 3.66 14.43 -5.25
N ALA A 234 4.86 14.36 -5.84
CA ALA A 234 6.11 14.18 -5.11
C ALA A 234 7.20 15.11 -5.67
N ALA A 235 7.71 16.01 -4.83
CA ALA A 235 8.81 16.91 -5.13
C ALA A 235 10.17 16.39 -4.60
N PRO A 236 11.32 16.89 -5.12
CA PRO A 236 12.64 16.50 -4.63
C PRO A 236 12.78 16.76 -3.12
N GLY A 237 13.22 15.75 -2.36
CA GLY A 237 13.37 15.85 -0.90
C GLY A 237 12.07 15.69 -0.10
N SER A 238 10.93 15.42 -0.73
CA SER A 238 9.58 15.32 -0.10
C SER A 238 9.10 16.62 0.57
N GLN A 239 7.88 17.02 0.22
CA GLN A 239 7.21 18.20 0.77
C GLN A 239 6.40 17.94 2.04
N ASN A 240 6.22 16.67 2.45
CA ASN A 240 5.37 16.34 3.60
C ASN A 240 5.83 15.18 4.51
N GLY A 241 6.88 14.44 4.15
CA GLY A 241 7.40 13.35 4.97
C GLY A 241 6.56 12.08 4.94
N PHE A 242 5.62 11.96 4.00
CA PHE A 242 4.83 10.77 3.78
C PHE A 242 5.28 9.98 2.56
N GLU A 243 4.83 8.72 2.47
CA GLU A 243 5.28 7.79 1.43
C GLU A 243 4.75 8.12 0.03
N HIS A 244 3.57 8.75 -0.09
CA HIS A 244 3.01 9.19 -1.37
C HIS A 244 3.80 10.36 -2.00
N SER A 245 4.46 11.20 -1.19
CA SER A 245 5.45 12.17 -1.69
C SER A 245 6.87 11.57 -1.86
N SER A 246 6.99 10.23 -1.77
CA SER A 246 8.23 9.49 -2.01
C SER A 246 9.39 9.87 -1.07
N THR A 247 9.07 10.22 0.19
CA THR A 247 10.10 10.47 1.21
C THR A 247 11.04 9.27 1.36
N ARG A 248 12.33 9.52 1.60
CA ARG A 248 13.31 8.46 1.88
C ARG A 248 13.13 7.87 3.28
N ASP A 249 12.85 8.72 4.28
CA ASP A 249 12.91 8.38 5.70
C ASP A 249 11.90 9.10 6.62
N GLY A 250 10.95 9.83 6.03
CA GLY A 250 9.97 10.63 6.77
C GLY A 250 10.38 12.09 6.96
N SER A 251 11.57 12.49 6.52
CA SER A 251 11.97 13.90 6.50
C SER A 251 11.25 14.70 5.41
N VAL A 252 11.01 15.98 5.71
CA VAL A 252 10.65 17.03 4.76
C VAL A 252 11.92 17.81 4.45
N GLU A 253 12.44 17.70 3.24
CA GLU A 253 13.65 18.40 2.77
C GLU A 253 13.39 19.31 1.58
N TRP A 254 12.22 19.18 0.95
CA TRP A 254 11.78 20.14 -0.05
C TRP A 254 11.66 21.55 0.55
N GLY A 255 12.07 22.56 -0.22
CA GLY A 255 11.98 23.96 0.18
C GLY A 255 13.00 24.42 1.23
N GLN A 256 13.96 23.57 1.61
CA GLN A 256 15.06 23.97 2.50
C GLN A 256 16.21 24.67 1.74
N THR A 257 16.25 24.56 0.41
CA THR A 257 17.22 25.23 -0.48
C THR A 257 16.51 25.85 -1.69
N ASP A 258 17.05 26.95 -2.23
CA ASP A 258 16.54 27.54 -3.47
C ASP A 258 16.60 26.55 -4.64
N GLU A 259 17.64 25.70 -4.70
CA GLU A 259 17.80 24.66 -5.72
C GLU A 259 16.63 23.67 -5.74
N SER A 260 16.11 23.26 -4.58
CA SER A 260 14.94 22.37 -4.49
C SER A 260 13.66 23.01 -5.04
N ILE A 261 13.51 24.33 -4.86
CA ILE A 261 12.40 25.11 -5.41
C ILE A 261 12.56 25.27 -6.92
N GLU A 262 13.75 25.65 -7.38
CA GLU A 262 14.01 25.77 -8.82
C GLU A 262 13.86 24.43 -9.56
N GLU A 263 14.25 23.31 -8.95
CA GLU A 263 14.05 22.00 -9.57
C GLU A 263 12.56 21.66 -9.70
N SER A 264 11.74 21.89 -8.67
CA SER A 264 10.29 21.75 -8.80
C SER A 264 9.69 22.67 -9.87
N VAL A 265 10.18 23.91 -10.00
CA VAL A 265 9.75 24.82 -11.08
C VAL A 265 10.13 24.26 -12.46
N ARG A 266 11.35 23.73 -12.61
CA ARG A 266 11.80 23.06 -13.86
C ARG A 266 10.97 21.81 -14.20
N VAL A 267 10.54 21.06 -13.19
CA VAL A 267 9.65 19.89 -13.35
C VAL A 267 8.25 20.31 -13.82
N ILE A 268 7.67 21.36 -13.22
CA ILE A 268 6.40 21.95 -13.69
C ILE A 268 6.54 22.51 -15.12
N GLU A 269 7.68 23.16 -15.45
CA GLU A 269 7.94 23.63 -16.81
C GLU A 269 7.97 22.48 -17.81
N PHE A 270 8.70 21.41 -17.51
CA PHE A 270 8.81 20.23 -18.35
C PHE A 270 7.44 19.64 -18.70
N TYR A 271 6.61 19.34 -17.69
CA TYR A 271 5.31 18.73 -17.96
C TYR A 271 4.35 19.69 -18.66
N THR A 272 4.30 20.95 -18.23
CA THR A 272 3.38 21.92 -18.83
C THR A 272 3.72 22.15 -20.30
N ALA A 273 5.00 22.33 -20.63
CA ALA A 273 5.46 22.48 -22.00
C ALA A 273 5.17 21.23 -22.85
N ARG A 274 5.34 20.02 -22.29
CA ARG A 274 5.07 18.75 -22.97
C ARG A 274 3.60 18.59 -23.36
N TYR A 275 2.67 18.98 -22.49
CA TYR A 275 1.24 18.75 -22.69
C TYR A 275 0.44 20.01 -23.10
N ALA A 276 1.09 21.18 -23.21
CA ALA A 276 0.46 22.47 -23.54
C ALA A 276 -0.47 22.44 -24.78
N THR A 277 -0.13 21.65 -25.80
CA THR A 277 -0.93 21.54 -27.04
C THR A 277 -1.98 20.42 -27.00
N ASN A 278 -2.09 19.67 -25.91
CA ASN A 278 -3.10 18.62 -25.77
C ASN A 278 -4.41 19.22 -25.22
N PRO A 279 -5.56 19.13 -25.94
CA PRO A 279 -6.83 19.72 -25.51
C PRO A 279 -7.45 19.07 -24.26
N SER A 280 -6.88 17.96 -23.78
CA SER A 280 -7.24 17.37 -22.49
C SER A 280 -6.50 18.01 -21.30
N LEU A 281 -5.36 18.69 -21.49
CA LEU A 281 -4.73 19.43 -20.38
C LEU A 281 -5.68 20.54 -19.91
N TYR A 282 -6.15 20.42 -18.67
CA TYR A 282 -7.17 21.30 -18.10
C TYR A 282 -6.62 22.10 -16.93
N ALA A 283 -5.85 21.45 -16.06
CA ALA A 283 -5.17 22.11 -14.95
C ALA A 283 -3.80 21.51 -14.66
N VAL A 284 -2.95 22.30 -14.02
CA VAL A 284 -1.68 21.87 -13.42
C VAL A 284 -1.72 22.23 -11.94
N GLU A 285 -1.64 21.22 -11.09
CA GLU A 285 -1.43 21.38 -9.65
C GLU A 285 0.06 21.41 -9.35
N LEU A 286 0.48 22.49 -8.70
CA LEU A 286 1.89 22.85 -8.61
C LEU A 286 2.67 21.99 -7.63
N ILE A 287 2.03 21.55 -6.54
CA ILE A 287 2.55 20.53 -5.62
C ILE A 287 1.41 20.03 -4.71
N ASN A 288 1.32 18.72 -4.50
CA ASN A 288 0.37 18.08 -3.60
C ASN A 288 0.75 18.26 -2.12
N GLU A 289 -0.20 18.63 -1.27
CA GLU A 289 -0.13 18.52 0.20
C GLU A 289 1.21 18.89 0.88
N PRO A 290 1.78 20.10 0.66
CA PRO A 290 2.97 20.55 1.41
C PRO A 290 2.68 20.61 2.92
N ASN A 291 3.56 20.12 3.79
CA ASN A 291 3.28 20.06 5.24
C ASN A 291 3.68 21.36 5.95
N ALA A 292 2.75 22.00 6.66
CA ALA A 292 2.97 23.29 7.33
C ALA A 292 4.07 23.28 8.41
N PHE A 293 4.38 22.11 8.99
CA PHE A 293 5.45 21.95 9.98
C PHE A 293 6.86 21.90 9.36
N GLY A 294 6.99 21.54 8.08
CA GLY A 294 8.28 21.45 7.36
C GLY A 294 8.48 22.51 6.28
N VAL A 295 7.39 23.00 5.68
CA VAL A 295 7.37 23.97 4.58
C VAL A 295 6.79 25.29 5.08
N SER A 296 7.60 26.36 5.08
CA SER A 296 7.11 27.71 5.42
C SER A 296 6.21 28.30 4.32
N LEU A 297 5.24 29.13 4.72
CA LEU A 297 4.33 29.80 3.78
C LEU A 297 5.07 30.73 2.80
N SER A 298 6.17 31.37 3.22
CA SER A 298 7.01 32.20 2.34
C SER A 298 7.71 31.40 1.25
N VAL A 299 8.20 30.21 1.58
CA VAL A 299 8.83 29.30 0.60
C VAL A 299 7.78 28.78 -0.39
N LEU A 300 6.61 28.37 0.12
CA LEU A 300 5.52 27.88 -0.73
C LEU A 300 4.96 28.97 -1.66
N THR A 301 4.72 30.18 -1.16
CA THR A 301 4.19 31.27 -1.98
C THR A 301 5.21 31.77 -3.02
N LYS A 302 6.52 31.72 -2.74
CA LYS A 302 7.57 31.90 -3.75
C LYS A 302 7.48 30.85 -4.84
N PHE A 303 7.49 29.56 -4.47
CA PHE A 303 7.37 28.45 -5.42
C PHE A 303 6.14 28.58 -6.32
N TYR A 304 4.98 28.85 -5.73
CA TYR A 304 3.73 29.05 -6.47
C TYR A 304 3.78 30.26 -7.41
N SER A 305 4.44 31.35 -7.05
CA SER A 305 4.64 32.51 -7.94
C SER A 305 5.51 32.16 -9.16
N ASP A 306 6.63 31.47 -8.92
CA ASP A 306 7.60 31.08 -9.95
C ASP A 306 6.99 30.04 -10.91
N ALA A 307 6.35 29.00 -10.36
CA ALA A 307 5.72 27.94 -11.14
C ALA A 307 4.43 28.41 -11.85
N TYR A 308 3.62 29.31 -11.26
CA TYR A 308 2.51 29.97 -11.96
C TYR A 308 2.97 30.70 -13.22
N THR A 309 4.08 31.45 -13.11
CA THR A 309 4.67 32.19 -14.24
C THR A 309 5.09 31.26 -15.37
N VAL A 310 5.65 30.10 -15.03
CA VAL A 310 5.98 29.02 -15.96
C VAL A 310 4.73 28.40 -16.60
N VAL A 311 3.69 28.08 -15.83
CA VAL A 311 2.46 27.51 -16.41
C VAL A 311 1.80 28.49 -17.38
N ARG A 312 1.75 29.78 -17.03
CA ARG A 312 1.20 30.84 -17.91
C ARG A 312 2.01 31.05 -19.19
N ARG A 313 3.32 30.75 -19.19
CA ARG A 313 4.18 30.81 -20.38
C ARG A 313 3.82 29.76 -21.43
N HIS A 314 3.51 28.53 -20.99
CA HIS A 314 3.31 27.38 -21.88
C HIS A 314 1.83 27.04 -22.11
N ALA A 315 1.01 27.09 -21.05
CA ALA A 315 -0.42 26.77 -21.07
C ALA A 315 -1.25 27.94 -20.49
N PRO A 316 -1.36 29.07 -21.20
CA PRO A 316 -2.01 30.29 -20.69
C PRO A 316 -3.50 30.14 -20.34
N ASN A 317 -4.16 29.08 -20.82
CA ASN A 317 -5.57 28.77 -20.58
C ASN A 317 -5.80 27.62 -19.59
N ALA A 318 -4.75 26.96 -19.09
CA ALA A 318 -4.88 25.91 -18.08
C ALA A 318 -5.11 26.53 -16.70
N PHE A 319 -5.96 25.93 -15.88
CA PHE A 319 -6.10 26.32 -14.48
C PHE A 319 -4.81 25.98 -13.71
N VAL A 320 -4.43 26.82 -12.76
CA VAL A 320 -3.31 26.54 -11.84
C VAL A 320 -3.89 26.23 -10.48
N ILE A 321 -3.64 25.02 -9.98
CA ILE A 321 -4.13 24.54 -8.69
C ILE A 321 -3.02 24.71 -7.65
N LEU A 322 -3.37 25.32 -6.52
CA LEU A 322 -2.51 25.52 -5.36
C LEU A 322 -3.08 24.67 -4.21
N SER A 323 -2.36 23.62 -3.81
CA SER A 323 -2.76 22.77 -2.69
C SER A 323 -2.55 23.51 -1.36
N ASN A 324 -3.56 23.55 -0.49
CA ASN A 324 -3.38 24.07 0.86
C ASN A 324 -2.33 23.24 1.61
N ARG A 325 -1.56 23.87 2.53
CA ARG A 325 -0.66 23.09 3.37
C ARG A 325 -1.44 22.18 4.31
N LEU A 326 -0.96 20.96 4.50
CA LEU A 326 -1.43 20.10 5.59
C LEU A 326 -1.16 20.80 6.92
N SER A 327 -2.18 20.87 7.77
CA SER A 327 -2.18 21.67 9.01
C SER A 327 -1.91 23.18 8.82
N GLY A 328 -2.08 23.71 7.60
CA GLY A 328 -2.06 25.14 7.32
C GLY A 328 -3.40 25.83 7.61
N GLU A 329 -3.40 27.16 7.60
CA GLU A 329 -4.64 27.94 7.79
C GLU A 329 -5.48 27.92 6.49
N PRO A 330 -6.81 27.65 6.53
CA PRO A 330 -7.61 27.41 5.32
C PRO A 330 -7.53 28.49 4.23
N LYS A 331 -7.25 29.74 4.60
CA LYS A 331 -7.18 30.91 3.72
C LYS A 331 -5.77 31.47 3.49
N GLU A 332 -4.72 30.79 3.93
CA GLU A 332 -3.35 31.34 3.87
C GLU A 332 -2.85 31.67 2.46
N LEU A 333 -3.39 30.98 1.43
CA LEU A 333 -3.06 31.21 0.02
C LEU A 333 -3.91 32.29 -0.66
N PHE A 334 -4.97 32.81 -0.02
CA PHE A 334 -5.88 33.79 -0.63
C PHE A 334 -5.18 35.09 -1.05
N PRO A 335 -4.27 35.69 -0.25
CA PRO A 335 -3.54 36.88 -0.66
C PRO A 335 -2.75 36.67 -1.96
N LEU A 336 -2.10 35.50 -2.10
CA LEU A 336 -1.37 35.15 -3.32
C LEU A 336 -2.32 34.93 -4.50
N ALA A 337 -3.34 34.08 -4.33
CA ALA A 337 -4.27 33.72 -5.38
C ALA A 337 -5.07 34.93 -5.90
N SER A 338 -5.33 35.94 -5.06
CA SER A 338 -6.01 37.19 -5.46
C SER A 338 -5.26 38.00 -6.53
N GLY A 339 -3.94 37.81 -6.64
CA GLY A 339 -3.10 38.42 -7.68
C GLY A 339 -3.00 37.61 -8.97
N MET A 340 -3.66 36.45 -9.06
CA MET A 340 -3.47 35.48 -10.13
C MET A 340 -4.77 35.15 -10.88
N LYS A 341 -4.69 35.09 -12.21
CA LYS A 341 -5.80 34.67 -13.10
C LYS A 341 -5.88 33.14 -13.20
N ASP A 342 -7.12 32.62 -13.23
CA ASP A 342 -7.48 31.19 -13.39
C ASP A 342 -6.78 30.28 -12.37
N VAL A 343 -6.88 30.65 -11.09
CA VAL A 343 -6.32 29.91 -9.96
C VAL A 343 -7.41 29.20 -9.16
N VAL A 344 -7.05 28.02 -8.69
CA VAL A 344 -7.87 27.11 -7.88
C VAL A 344 -7.11 26.81 -6.58
N ILE A 345 -7.81 26.76 -5.46
CA ILE A 345 -7.31 26.24 -4.18
C ILE A 345 -7.79 24.80 -4.04
N ASP A 346 -6.86 23.87 -3.78
CA ASP A 346 -7.19 22.49 -3.44
C ASP A 346 -7.23 22.27 -1.93
N VAL A 347 -8.23 21.51 -1.48
CA VAL A 347 -8.38 21.03 -0.11
C VAL A 347 -8.79 19.57 -0.09
N HIS A 348 -8.15 18.79 0.78
CA HIS A 348 -8.42 17.37 0.91
C HIS A 348 -9.22 17.08 2.17
N TYR A 349 -10.29 16.29 2.05
CA TYR A 349 -11.20 16.01 3.15
C TYR A 349 -11.33 14.51 3.42
N TYR A 350 -10.87 14.13 4.60
CA TYR A 350 -10.88 12.76 5.11
C TYR A 350 -11.51 12.70 6.50
N ASN A 351 -12.39 11.72 6.75
CA ASN A 351 -12.91 11.37 8.09
C ASN A 351 -12.22 10.09 8.58
N LEU A 352 -10.88 10.10 8.62
CA LEU A 352 -10.06 8.92 8.89
C LEU A 352 -8.88 9.20 9.82
N PHE A 353 -8.13 10.27 9.56
CA PHE A 353 -6.78 10.42 10.10
C PHE A 353 -6.70 11.17 11.44
N TRP A 354 -7.83 11.55 12.03
CA TRP A 354 -7.91 12.31 13.28
C TRP A 354 -8.71 11.52 14.33
N ASP A 355 -8.22 11.47 15.56
CA ASP A 355 -8.79 10.63 16.63
C ASP A 355 -10.28 10.90 16.92
N ILE A 356 -10.78 12.11 16.61
CA ILE A 356 -12.19 12.47 16.76
C ILE A 356 -13.14 11.54 16.00
N PHE A 357 -12.69 10.91 14.90
CA PHE A 357 -13.52 10.04 14.07
C PHE A 357 -13.61 8.61 14.62
N ASN A 358 -12.65 8.18 15.45
CA ASN A 358 -12.57 6.81 15.99
C ASN A 358 -13.81 6.43 16.83
N ASP A 359 -14.36 7.40 17.54
CA ASP A 359 -15.50 7.23 18.45
C ASP A 359 -16.84 7.75 17.86
N MET A 360 -16.85 8.26 16.62
CA MET A 360 -18.07 8.76 15.98
C MET A 360 -18.95 7.62 15.45
N THR A 361 -20.25 7.70 15.73
CA THR A 361 -21.26 6.85 15.08
C THR A 361 -21.41 7.17 13.59
N ILE A 362 -22.11 6.29 12.88
CA ILE A 362 -22.54 6.44 11.48
C ILE A 362 -23.21 7.80 11.25
N ASP A 363 -24.22 8.14 12.07
CA ASP A 363 -24.96 9.38 11.92
C ASP A 363 -24.12 10.61 12.31
N GLN A 364 -23.27 10.50 13.35
CA GLN A 364 -22.34 11.58 13.73
C GLN A 364 -21.34 11.90 12.62
N ASN A 365 -20.79 10.90 11.94
CA ASN A 365 -19.93 11.11 10.78
C ASN A 365 -20.68 11.78 9.62
N ILE A 366 -21.89 11.32 9.30
CA ILE A 366 -22.74 11.91 8.26
C ILE A 366 -23.08 13.39 8.59
N ASP A 367 -23.39 13.70 9.84
CA ASP A 367 -23.71 15.07 10.28
C ASP A 367 -22.46 15.95 10.31
N PHE A 368 -21.28 15.41 10.63
CA PHE A 368 -20.00 16.12 10.54
C PHE A 368 -19.69 16.57 9.10
N ILE A 369 -19.98 15.74 8.10
CA ILE A 369 -19.88 16.15 6.69
C ILE A 369 -20.84 17.31 6.39
N LYS A 370 -22.13 17.16 6.75
CA LYS A 370 -23.17 18.15 6.47
C LYS A 370 -22.99 19.49 7.19
N THR A 371 -22.29 19.49 8.33
CA THR A 371 -22.09 20.67 9.18
C THR A 371 -20.64 21.16 9.12
N ASN A 372 -19.69 20.51 9.81
CA ASN A 372 -18.28 20.90 9.87
C ASN A 372 -17.65 21.03 8.48
N ARG A 373 -17.63 19.96 7.68
CA ARG A 373 -16.99 20.00 6.35
C ARG A 373 -17.70 20.95 5.39
N SER A 374 -19.04 21.05 5.47
CA SER A 374 -19.77 22.03 4.66
C SER A 374 -19.47 23.48 5.04
N ASN A 375 -19.21 23.77 6.32
CA ASN A 375 -18.82 25.10 6.78
C ASN A 375 -17.38 25.41 6.38
N GLU A 376 -16.46 24.45 6.51
CA GLU A 376 -15.06 24.56 6.08
C GLU A 376 -14.96 24.88 4.58
N LEU A 377 -15.66 24.12 3.73
CA LEU A 377 -15.68 24.36 2.29
C LEU A 377 -16.39 25.66 1.92
N GLN A 378 -17.47 26.03 2.63
CA GLN A 378 -18.16 27.30 2.42
C GLN A 378 -17.29 28.51 2.79
N ASP A 379 -16.46 28.41 3.84
CA ASP A 379 -15.60 29.50 4.27
C ASP A 379 -14.60 29.89 3.17
N ILE A 380 -14.03 28.90 2.47
CA ILE A 380 -13.11 29.13 1.35
C ILE A 380 -13.82 29.38 0.00
N THR A 381 -15.03 28.86 -0.22
CA THR A 381 -15.75 29.04 -1.49
C THR A 381 -16.49 30.37 -1.53
N THR A 382 -15.73 31.46 -1.75
CA THR A 382 -16.25 32.84 -1.75
C THR A 382 -16.46 33.40 -3.15
N SER A 383 -17.45 34.29 -3.32
CA SER A 383 -17.88 34.81 -4.64
C SER A 383 -16.84 35.65 -5.39
N ASN A 384 -15.86 36.22 -4.68
CA ASN A 384 -14.75 37.00 -5.23
C ASN A 384 -13.38 36.35 -4.92
N GLY A 385 -13.37 35.09 -4.49
CA GLY A 385 -12.15 34.34 -4.19
C GLY A 385 -11.61 33.57 -5.39
N PRO A 386 -10.49 32.83 -5.21
CA PRO A 386 -10.09 31.79 -6.15
C PRO A 386 -11.16 30.69 -6.24
N LEU A 387 -11.08 29.88 -7.30
CA LEU A 387 -11.93 28.69 -7.40
C LEU A 387 -11.53 27.67 -6.32
N THR A 388 -12.45 26.78 -5.93
CA THR A 388 -12.20 25.75 -4.90
C THR A 388 -12.39 24.36 -5.46
N PHE A 389 -11.49 23.45 -5.11
CA PHE A 389 -11.47 22.06 -5.54
C PHE A 389 -11.35 21.16 -4.31
N VAL A 390 -12.10 20.05 -4.29
CA VAL A 390 -11.91 18.97 -3.32
C VAL A 390 -11.16 17.84 -4.03
N GLY A 391 -9.83 17.99 -4.17
CA GLY A 391 -8.98 17.14 -5.00
C GLY A 391 -8.77 15.73 -4.48
N GLU A 392 -9.03 15.50 -3.19
CA GLU A 392 -9.09 14.18 -2.59
C GLU A 392 -10.17 14.05 -1.52
N TRP A 393 -10.92 12.94 -1.62
CA TRP A 393 -11.84 12.41 -0.62
C TRP A 393 -12.10 10.92 -0.89
N VAL A 394 -12.56 10.18 0.12
CA VAL A 394 -12.87 8.73 0.07
C VAL A 394 -14.27 8.45 0.61
N ALA A 395 -14.86 7.31 0.27
CA ALA A 395 -16.02 6.77 0.97
C ALA A 395 -15.65 6.01 2.26
N GLU A 396 -14.35 5.74 2.48
CA GLU A 396 -13.82 5.05 3.64
C GLU A 396 -13.80 5.95 4.89
N TRP A 397 -14.17 5.39 6.04
CA TRP A 397 -14.37 6.07 7.33
C TRP A 397 -14.12 5.18 8.55
N GLN A 398 -13.66 3.93 8.35
CA GLN A 398 -13.29 2.93 9.36
C GLN A 398 -14.37 2.56 10.39
N VAL A 399 -15.62 2.99 10.18
CA VAL A 399 -16.76 2.66 11.04
C VAL A 399 -17.07 1.17 10.95
N ARG A 400 -16.79 0.43 12.03
CA ARG A 400 -16.94 -1.02 12.08
C ARG A 400 -18.40 -1.45 11.99
N GLY A 401 -18.69 -2.40 11.09
CA GLY A 401 -20.02 -2.98 10.93
C GLY A 401 -21.01 -2.10 10.14
N ALA A 402 -20.56 -0.96 9.59
CA ALA A 402 -21.40 -0.14 8.72
C ALA A 402 -21.85 -0.91 7.47
N THR A 403 -23.15 -0.85 7.19
CA THR A 403 -23.79 -1.48 6.03
C THR A 403 -23.47 -0.73 4.74
N LYS A 404 -23.70 -1.39 3.59
CA LYS A 404 -23.55 -0.77 2.27
C LYS A 404 -24.40 0.49 2.14
N GLU A 405 -25.62 0.45 2.65
CA GLU A 405 -26.58 1.55 2.64
C GLU A 405 -26.07 2.74 3.48
N GLU A 406 -25.30 2.50 4.54
CA GLU A 406 -24.69 3.54 5.37
C GLU A 406 -23.46 4.16 4.70
N TYR A 407 -22.61 3.35 4.05
CA TYR A 407 -21.56 3.86 3.15
C TYR A 407 -22.14 4.71 2.01
N GLN A 408 -23.31 4.32 1.46
CA GLN A 408 -24.02 5.11 0.46
C GLN A 408 -24.53 6.43 1.03
N ARG A 409 -25.17 6.43 2.21
CA ARG A 409 -25.63 7.67 2.90
C ARG A 409 -24.47 8.63 3.20
N PHE A 410 -23.31 8.10 3.59
CA PHE A 410 -22.10 8.89 3.83
C PHE A 410 -21.53 9.47 2.53
N SER A 411 -21.40 8.65 1.50
CA SER A 411 -20.94 9.07 0.17
C SER A 411 -21.87 10.11 -0.47
N GLU A 412 -23.19 9.97 -0.26
CA GLU A 412 -24.17 10.95 -0.74
C GLU A 412 -24.05 12.28 0.00
N ALA A 413 -23.94 12.27 1.34
CA ALA A 413 -23.70 13.48 2.13
C ALA A 413 -22.40 14.20 1.70
N GLN A 414 -21.36 13.44 1.42
CA GLN A 414 -20.11 13.93 0.85
C GLN A 414 -20.32 14.59 -0.52
N LEU A 415 -20.91 13.89 -1.48
CA LEU A 415 -21.19 14.44 -2.83
C LEU A 415 -22.07 15.70 -2.79
N GLN A 416 -23.05 15.78 -1.88
CA GLN A 416 -23.88 16.96 -1.67
C GLN A 416 -23.08 18.18 -1.14
N VAL A 417 -21.98 17.95 -0.43
CA VAL A 417 -21.10 19.01 0.09
C VAL A 417 -20.00 19.34 -0.91
N TRP A 418 -19.26 18.35 -1.42
CA TRP A 418 -18.18 18.53 -2.39
C TRP A 418 -18.68 19.12 -3.71
N GLY A 419 -19.93 18.84 -4.10
CA GLY A 419 -20.59 19.49 -5.25
C GLY A 419 -20.80 21.01 -5.12
N LYS A 420 -20.50 21.60 -3.95
CA LYS A 420 -20.50 23.06 -3.73
C LYS A 420 -19.15 23.71 -4.09
N ALA A 421 -18.08 22.94 -4.23
CA ALA A 421 -16.77 23.44 -4.63
C ALA A 421 -16.83 23.97 -6.07
N SER A 422 -16.29 25.17 -6.31
CA SER A 422 -16.54 25.89 -7.57
C SER A 422 -15.76 25.37 -8.79
N PHE A 423 -14.75 24.53 -8.57
CA PHE A 423 -14.01 23.80 -9.59
C PHE A 423 -14.43 22.33 -9.71
N GLY A 424 -14.97 21.74 -8.63
CA GLY A 424 -15.42 20.35 -8.56
C GLY A 424 -14.70 19.53 -7.49
N TRP A 425 -14.60 18.23 -7.71
CA TRP A 425 -13.99 17.26 -6.79
C TRP A 425 -13.34 16.09 -7.53
N ALA A 426 -12.43 15.37 -6.87
CA ALA A 426 -11.87 14.11 -7.35
C ALA A 426 -11.81 13.06 -6.22
N TYR A 427 -12.19 11.81 -6.56
CA TYR A 427 -12.29 10.70 -5.61
C TYR A 427 -10.98 9.91 -5.54
N TRP A 428 -10.51 9.63 -4.33
CA TRP A 428 -9.34 8.80 -4.05
C TRP A 428 -9.81 7.41 -3.57
N LYS A 429 -9.42 6.28 -4.19
CA LYS A 429 -8.75 6.09 -5.48
C LYS A 429 -9.56 5.06 -6.31
N TYR A 430 -9.48 5.18 -7.63
CA TYR A 430 -10.06 4.23 -8.57
C TYR A 430 -9.39 2.82 -8.49
N ASN A 431 -10.14 1.79 -8.94
CA ASN A 431 -9.70 0.41 -9.19
C ASN A 431 -9.78 -0.65 -8.05
N LEU A 432 -10.90 -0.72 -7.31
CA LEU A 432 -11.24 -1.91 -6.51
C LEU A 432 -11.70 -3.07 -7.42
N LYS A 433 -11.20 -4.28 -7.15
CA LYS A 433 -11.54 -5.54 -7.85
C LYS A 433 -12.32 -6.49 -6.94
N VAL A 434 -13.30 -7.19 -7.51
CA VAL A 434 -14.29 -8.03 -6.84
C VAL A 434 -14.39 -9.38 -7.54
N ILE A 435 -14.39 -10.45 -6.75
CA ILE A 435 -14.71 -11.81 -7.19
C ILE A 435 -16.16 -12.11 -6.77
N LEU A 436 -16.97 -12.63 -7.68
CA LEU A 436 -18.28 -13.22 -7.35
C LEU A 436 -18.09 -14.70 -7.09
N ASP A 437 -18.45 -15.20 -5.91
CA ASP A 437 -18.34 -16.61 -5.54
C ASP A 437 -19.74 -17.23 -5.27
N LEU A 438 -20.00 -18.39 -5.88
CA LEU A 438 -21.13 -19.25 -5.52
C LEU A 438 -20.74 -20.19 -4.38
N HIS A 439 -20.79 -19.63 -3.18
CA HIS A 439 -20.33 -20.28 -1.96
C HIS A 439 -21.20 -21.46 -1.48
N ALA A 440 -22.50 -21.46 -1.85
CA ALA A 440 -23.45 -22.52 -1.50
C ALA A 440 -24.40 -22.78 -2.68
N ALA A 441 -24.68 -24.06 -2.94
CA ALA A 441 -25.54 -24.49 -4.04
C ALA A 441 -26.65 -25.47 -3.57
N PRO A 442 -27.76 -25.62 -4.32
CA PRO A 442 -28.88 -26.47 -3.93
C PRO A 442 -28.46 -27.92 -3.68
N GLY A 443 -28.78 -28.46 -2.49
CA GLY A 443 -28.36 -29.80 -2.07
C GLY A 443 -26.94 -29.88 -1.50
N SER A 444 -26.21 -28.76 -1.40
CA SER A 444 -24.86 -28.67 -0.83
C SER A 444 -23.77 -29.40 -1.64
N GLN A 445 -22.77 -28.65 -2.12
CA GLN A 445 -21.65 -29.20 -2.89
C GLN A 445 -20.56 -29.85 -2.03
N ASN A 446 -20.56 -29.59 -0.73
CA ASN A 446 -19.73 -30.28 0.25
C ASN A 446 -20.50 -30.51 1.57
N GLY A 447 -19.87 -31.17 2.54
CA GLY A 447 -20.50 -31.56 3.81
C GLY A 447 -20.26 -30.56 4.96
N PHE A 448 -19.85 -29.33 4.66
CA PHE A 448 -19.54 -28.31 5.66
C PHE A 448 -20.67 -27.27 5.77
N GLU A 449 -20.72 -26.54 6.89
CA GLU A 449 -21.76 -25.53 7.16
C GLU A 449 -21.86 -24.49 6.03
N HIS A 450 -20.72 -24.08 5.48
CA HIS A 450 -20.64 -22.94 4.56
C HIS A 450 -21.33 -23.19 3.21
N SER A 451 -21.42 -24.44 2.76
CA SER A 451 -22.21 -24.84 1.59
C SER A 451 -23.71 -25.03 1.88
N SER A 452 -24.17 -24.69 3.09
CA SER A 452 -25.56 -24.81 3.56
C SER A 452 -26.09 -26.24 3.65
N THR A 453 -25.22 -27.23 3.96
CA THR A 453 -25.68 -28.59 4.27
C THR A 453 -26.58 -28.62 5.51
N ARG A 454 -27.59 -29.49 5.52
CA ARG A 454 -28.50 -29.67 6.67
C ARG A 454 -27.91 -30.61 7.73
N ASP A 455 -27.23 -31.66 7.29
CA ASP A 455 -26.83 -32.81 8.10
C ASP A 455 -25.48 -33.43 7.67
N GLY A 456 -24.74 -32.74 6.79
CA GLY A 456 -23.48 -33.21 6.22
C GLY A 456 -23.65 -33.93 4.88
N SER A 457 -24.88 -34.07 4.36
CA SER A 457 -25.11 -34.61 3.02
C SER A 457 -24.51 -33.73 1.91
N VAL A 458 -24.14 -34.40 0.80
CA VAL A 458 -23.67 -33.80 -0.45
C VAL A 458 -24.60 -34.28 -1.57
N GLU A 459 -25.67 -33.53 -1.78
CA GLU A 459 -26.75 -33.85 -2.73
C GLU A 459 -26.65 -33.03 -4.03
N TRP A 460 -25.86 -31.95 -4.05
CA TRP A 460 -25.63 -31.15 -5.25
C TRP A 460 -25.01 -31.99 -6.37
N GLY A 461 -25.55 -31.86 -7.58
CA GLY A 461 -25.09 -32.59 -8.76
C GLY A 461 -25.60 -34.04 -8.84
N GLN A 462 -26.40 -34.51 -7.89
CA GLN A 462 -27.11 -35.79 -8.01
C GLN A 462 -28.32 -35.69 -8.97
N THR A 463 -28.85 -34.49 -9.20
CA THR A 463 -29.91 -34.19 -10.18
C THR A 463 -29.48 -33.09 -11.14
N ASP A 464 -29.94 -33.17 -12.39
CA ASP A 464 -29.71 -32.10 -13.38
C ASP A 464 -30.36 -30.77 -12.95
N GLU A 465 -31.46 -30.81 -12.20
CA GLU A 465 -32.12 -29.63 -11.65
C GLU A 465 -31.20 -28.79 -10.74
N SER A 466 -30.44 -29.43 -9.84
CA SER A 466 -29.49 -28.73 -8.96
C SER A 466 -28.35 -28.02 -9.75
N ILE A 467 -27.94 -28.63 -10.87
CA ILE A 467 -26.94 -28.08 -11.78
C ILE A 467 -27.54 -26.87 -12.53
N GLU A 468 -28.73 -27.02 -13.10
CA GLU A 468 -29.43 -25.97 -13.85
C GLU A 468 -29.83 -24.77 -12.97
N GLU A 469 -30.21 -24.99 -11.71
CA GLU A 469 -30.42 -23.92 -10.74
C GLU A 469 -29.12 -23.17 -10.43
N SER A 470 -28.01 -23.88 -10.19
CA SER A 470 -26.70 -23.26 -9.95
C SER A 470 -26.23 -22.43 -11.15
N VAL A 471 -26.42 -22.93 -12.38
CA VAL A 471 -26.13 -22.17 -13.62
C VAL A 471 -27.00 -20.91 -13.71
N ARG A 472 -28.29 -20.98 -13.35
CA ARG A 472 -29.19 -19.81 -13.32
C ARG A 472 -28.76 -18.76 -12.29
N VAL A 473 -28.22 -19.16 -11.14
CA VAL A 473 -27.67 -18.24 -10.13
C VAL A 473 -26.42 -17.53 -10.66
N ILE A 474 -25.49 -18.26 -11.29
CA ILE A 474 -24.33 -17.67 -11.98
C ILE A 474 -24.77 -16.73 -13.10
N GLU A 475 -25.78 -17.09 -13.90
CA GLU A 475 -26.34 -16.24 -14.95
C GLU A 475 -26.87 -14.94 -14.37
N PHE A 476 -27.71 -15.02 -13.33
CA PHE A 476 -28.30 -13.86 -12.68
C PHE A 476 -27.25 -12.86 -12.17
N TYR A 477 -26.26 -13.34 -11.40
CA TYR A 477 -25.23 -12.45 -10.85
C TYR A 477 -24.29 -11.91 -11.92
N THR A 478 -23.89 -12.74 -12.89
CA THR A 478 -23.01 -12.28 -13.96
C THR A 478 -23.72 -11.27 -14.85
N ALA A 479 -24.96 -11.54 -15.27
CA ALA A 479 -25.76 -10.59 -16.06
C ALA A 479 -25.97 -9.26 -15.33
N ARG A 480 -26.18 -9.30 -14.00
CA ARG A 480 -26.36 -8.11 -13.15
C ARG A 480 -25.10 -7.24 -13.04
N TYR A 481 -23.91 -7.85 -13.04
CA TYR A 481 -22.64 -7.17 -12.78
C TYR A 481 -21.68 -7.12 -13.98
N ALA A 482 -22.06 -7.65 -15.15
CA ALA A 482 -21.21 -7.75 -16.34
C ALA A 482 -20.59 -6.42 -16.82
N THR A 483 -21.29 -5.30 -16.62
CA THR A 483 -20.84 -3.95 -17.00
C THR A 483 -20.10 -3.22 -15.88
N ASN A 484 -19.93 -3.83 -14.71
CA ASN A 484 -19.20 -3.23 -13.59
C ASN A 484 -17.68 -3.53 -13.74
N PRO A 485 -16.80 -2.51 -13.82
CA PRO A 485 -15.36 -2.70 -14.02
C PRO A 485 -14.63 -3.28 -12.80
N SER A 486 -15.32 -3.32 -11.65
CA SER A 486 -14.85 -4.03 -10.46
C SER A 486 -15.04 -5.53 -10.58
N LEU A 487 -15.91 -6.04 -11.46
CA LEU A 487 -16.06 -7.48 -11.68
C LEU A 487 -14.78 -8.05 -12.30
N TYR A 488 -13.95 -8.66 -11.46
CA TYR A 488 -12.65 -9.18 -11.84
C TYR A 488 -12.73 -10.67 -12.18
N ALA A 489 -13.44 -11.45 -11.37
CA ALA A 489 -13.65 -12.87 -11.62
C ALA A 489 -15.02 -13.38 -11.15
N VAL A 490 -15.41 -14.55 -11.67
CA VAL A 490 -16.57 -15.32 -11.21
C VAL A 490 -16.09 -16.73 -10.87
N GLU A 491 -16.15 -17.08 -9.59
CA GLU A 491 -15.97 -18.43 -9.07
C GLU A 491 -17.28 -19.21 -9.18
N LEU A 492 -17.25 -20.27 -9.99
CA LEU A 492 -18.48 -20.92 -10.45
C LEU A 492 -19.15 -21.74 -9.35
N ILE A 493 -18.37 -22.34 -8.44
CA ILE A 493 -18.84 -22.95 -7.20
C ILE A 493 -17.66 -23.14 -6.25
N ASN A 494 -17.85 -22.83 -4.96
CA ASN A 494 -16.80 -23.01 -3.96
C ASN A 494 -16.69 -24.48 -3.51
N GLU A 495 -15.47 -25.02 -3.49
CA GLU A 495 -15.10 -26.26 -2.78
C GLU A 495 -16.07 -27.47 -2.90
N PRO A 496 -16.38 -27.96 -4.11
CA PRO A 496 -17.15 -29.20 -4.29
C PRO A 496 -16.40 -30.41 -3.69
N ASN A 497 -17.06 -31.39 -3.07
CA ASN A 497 -16.38 -32.51 -2.41
C ASN A 497 -16.19 -33.73 -3.34
N ALA A 498 -14.98 -34.26 -3.48
CA ALA A 498 -14.67 -35.36 -4.40
C ALA A 498 -15.40 -36.68 -4.11
N PHE A 499 -15.86 -36.89 -2.88
CA PHE A 499 -16.62 -38.08 -2.46
C PHE A 499 -18.11 -38.01 -2.82
N GLY A 500 -18.70 -36.81 -2.93
CA GLY A 500 -20.10 -36.62 -3.29
C GLY A 500 -20.33 -36.13 -4.72
N VAL A 501 -19.39 -35.33 -5.25
CA VAL A 501 -19.45 -34.71 -6.58
C VAL A 501 -18.48 -35.43 -7.52
N SER A 502 -18.98 -36.08 -8.56
CA SER A 502 -18.11 -36.70 -9.58
C SER A 502 -17.50 -35.65 -10.52
N LEU A 503 -16.28 -35.91 -11.02
CA LEU A 503 -15.58 -35.01 -11.94
C LEU A 503 -16.36 -34.75 -13.24
N SER A 504 -17.13 -35.72 -13.73
CA SER A 504 -17.97 -35.57 -14.93
C SER A 504 -19.16 -34.64 -14.69
N VAL A 505 -19.81 -34.74 -13.53
CA VAL A 505 -20.87 -33.82 -13.09
C VAL A 505 -20.33 -32.40 -12.94
N LEU A 506 -19.19 -32.24 -12.26
CA LEU A 506 -18.56 -30.92 -12.08
C LEU A 506 -18.12 -30.31 -13.41
N SER A 507 -17.56 -31.11 -14.33
CA SER A 507 -17.18 -30.66 -15.66
C SER A 507 -18.38 -30.24 -16.52
N LYS A 508 -19.52 -30.93 -16.40
CA LYS A 508 -20.80 -30.54 -17.03
C LYS A 508 -21.26 -29.17 -16.51
N PHE A 509 -21.26 -28.98 -15.19
CA PHE A 509 -21.59 -27.71 -14.56
C PHE A 509 -20.67 -26.58 -15.03
N TYR A 510 -19.35 -26.74 -14.89
CA TYR A 510 -18.37 -25.72 -15.27
C TYR A 510 -18.43 -25.35 -16.75
N SER A 511 -18.68 -26.30 -17.65
CA SER A 511 -18.86 -26.00 -19.08
C SER A 511 -20.10 -25.12 -19.33
N ALA A 512 -21.22 -25.42 -18.66
CA ALA A 512 -22.46 -24.65 -18.79
C ALA A 512 -22.34 -23.26 -18.17
N ALA A 513 -21.84 -23.16 -16.93
CA ALA A 513 -21.67 -21.91 -16.20
C ALA A 513 -20.59 -21.01 -16.84
N TYR A 514 -19.47 -21.55 -17.35
CA TYR A 514 -18.50 -20.79 -18.16
C TYR A 514 -19.15 -20.18 -19.42
N THR A 515 -19.96 -20.96 -20.14
CA THR A 515 -20.68 -20.49 -21.33
C THR A 515 -21.63 -19.35 -21.01
N VAL A 516 -22.31 -19.42 -19.87
CA VAL A 516 -23.15 -18.35 -19.32
C VAL A 516 -22.32 -17.12 -18.93
N VAL A 517 -21.21 -17.27 -18.22
CA VAL A 517 -20.35 -16.12 -17.86
C VAL A 517 -19.88 -15.40 -19.11
N ARG A 518 -19.39 -16.15 -20.13
CA ARG A 518 -18.91 -15.60 -21.40
C ARG A 518 -20.00 -14.97 -22.27
N ARG A 519 -21.28 -15.33 -22.08
CA ARG A 519 -22.43 -14.66 -22.70
C ARG A 519 -22.60 -13.22 -22.21
N HIS A 520 -22.24 -12.95 -20.95
CA HIS A 520 -22.45 -11.66 -20.30
C HIS A 520 -21.17 -10.82 -20.18
N THR A 521 -20.02 -11.44 -19.85
CA THR A 521 -18.73 -10.75 -19.77
C THR A 521 -17.62 -11.56 -20.47
N PRO A 522 -17.00 -10.99 -21.53
CA PRO A 522 -15.86 -11.64 -22.20
C PRO A 522 -14.53 -11.45 -21.45
N ASN A 523 -14.50 -10.61 -20.40
CA ASN A 523 -13.28 -10.10 -19.79
C ASN A 523 -13.06 -10.54 -18.33
N ALA A 524 -14.11 -10.93 -17.60
CA ALA A 524 -13.94 -11.44 -16.24
C ALA A 524 -13.24 -12.81 -16.27
N PHE A 525 -12.31 -13.05 -15.34
CA PHE A 525 -11.75 -14.38 -15.14
C PHE A 525 -12.82 -15.36 -14.67
N VAL A 526 -12.69 -16.63 -15.02
CA VAL A 526 -13.58 -17.69 -14.53
C VAL A 526 -12.78 -18.62 -13.63
N ILE A 527 -13.15 -18.68 -12.37
CA ILE A 527 -12.48 -19.49 -11.36
C ILE A 527 -13.20 -20.84 -11.23
N LEU A 528 -12.42 -21.91 -11.35
CA LEU A 528 -12.85 -23.30 -11.18
C LEU A 528 -12.19 -23.86 -9.92
N SER A 529 -12.94 -24.06 -8.84
CA SER A 529 -12.44 -24.78 -7.67
C SER A 529 -12.21 -26.25 -8.01
N ASN A 530 -11.03 -26.79 -7.69
CA ASN A 530 -10.83 -28.24 -7.57
C ASN A 530 -11.81 -28.80 -6.53
N ARG A 531 -12.05 -30.11 -6.63
CA ARG A 531 -12.78 -30.80 -5.57
C ARG A 531 -11.91 -30.94 -4.32
N LEU A 532 -12.49 -30.76 -3.15
CA LEU A 532 -11.88 -31.15 -1.88
C LEU A 532 -11.55 -32.64 -1.93
N SER A 533 -10.30 -32.98 -1.62
CA SER A 533 -9.73 -34.34 -1.77
C SER A 533 -9.70 -34.89 -3.21
N GLY A 534 -9.84 -34.02 -4.22
CA GLY A 534 -9.60 -34.35 -5.64
C GLY A 534 -8.13 -34.24 -6.03
N GLU A 535 -7.79 -34.70 -7.23
CA GLU A 535 -6.41 -34.60 -7.75
C GLU A 535 -6.11 -33.16 -8.18
N PRO A 536 -4.96 -32.53 -7.80
CA PRO A 536 -4.69 -31.11 -8.06
C PRO A 536 -4.79 -30.70 -9.54
N LYS A 537 -4.57 -31.64 -10.47
CA LYS A 537 -4.60 -31.39 -11.92
C LYS A 537 -5.86 -31.91 -12.63
N GLU A 538 -6.88 -32.37 -11.89
CA GLU A 538 -8.07 -33.02 -12.50
C GLU A 538 -8.86 -32.10 -13.45
N LEU A 539 -8.82 -30.79 -13.22
CA LEU A 539 -9.48 -29.78 -14.06
C LEU A 539 -8.61 -29.24 -15.21
N PHE A 540 -7.32 -29.58 -15.28
CA PHE A 540 -6.42 -29.06 -16.33
C PHE A 540 -6.90 -29.37 -17.76
N PRO A 541 -7.38 -30.59 -18.08
CA PRO A 541 -7.92 -30.89 -19.41
C PRO A 541 -9.10 -29.98 -19.78
N LEU A 542 -10.00 -29.71 -18.83
CA LEU A 542 -11.17 -28.84 -19.04
C LEU A 542 -10.74 -27.38 -19.22
N ALA A 543 -9.91 -26.87 -18.31
CA ALA A 543 -9.41 -25.50 -18.34
C ALA A 543 -8.57 -25.18 -19.59
N SER A 544 -7.86 -26.16 -20.15
CA SER A 544 -7.07 -25.99 -21.39
C SER A 544 -7.91 -25.59 -22.61
N GLY A 545 -9.21 -25.87 -22.60
CA GLY A 545 -10.16 -25.46 -23.64
C GLY A 545 -10.88 -24.13 -23.36
N MET A 546 -10.54 -23.44 -22.26
CA MET A 546 -11.25 -22.24 -21.79
C MET A 546 -10.31 -21.03 -21.67
N LYS A 547 -10.83 -19.83 -21.95
CA LYS A 547 -10.07 -18.57 -21.89
C LYS A 547 -10.23 -17.92 -20.52
N ASP A 548 -9.14 -17.35 -20.00
CA ASP A 548 -9.06 -16.63 -18.73
C ASP A 548 -9.60 -17.47 -17.55
N VAL A 549 -9.22 -18.75 -17.53
CA VAL A 549 -9.57 -19.68 -16.45
C VAL A 549 -8.48 -19.74 -15.39
N VAL A 550 -8.95 -19.77 -14.15
CA VAL A 550 -8.19 -19.80 -12.91
C VAL A 550 -8.56 -21.08 -12.15
N ILE A 551 -7.60 -21.72 -11.49
CA ILE A 551 -7.81 -22.96 -10.70
C ILE A 551 -7.38 -22.76 -9.23
N VAL A 552 -8.14 -23.34 -8.30
CA VAL A 552 -8.08 -23.27 -6.81
C VAL A 552 -8.23 -24.71 -6.24
N HIS A 553 -8.01 -25.11 -4.99
CA HIS A 553 -7.65 -24.44 -3.72
C HIS A 553 -6.83 -25.41 -2.82
N TYR A 554 -6.28 -24.93 -1.70
CA TYR A 554 -5.61 -25.73 -0.66
C TYR A 554 -6.09 -25.37 0.74
N TYR A 555 -6.86 -26.24 1.39
CA TYR A 555 -7.23 -26.09 2.81
C TYR A 555 -6.35 -26.94 3.73
N ASN A 556 -6.02 -26.41 4.92
CA ASN A 556 -5.21 -27.11 5.94
C ASN A 556 -5.95 -27.33 7.26
N LEU A 557 -7.16 -26.82 7.45
CA LEU A 557 -7.89 -26.91 8.73
C LEU A 557 -8.73 -28.17 8.93
N PHE A 558 -9.09 -28.85 7.84
CA PHE A 558 -10.10 -29.90 7.85
C PHE A 558 -9.52 -31.31 7.69
N TRP A 559 -8.20 -31.48 7.84
CA TRP A 559 -7.55 -32.79 7.84
C TRP A 559 -6.92 -33.02 9.21
N ASP A 560 -7.27 -34.13 9.87
CA ASP A 560 -6.84 -34.44 11.24
C ASP A 560 -5.32 -34.45 11.43
N ILE A 561 -4.56 -34.73 10.36
CA ILE A 561 -3.09 -34.74 10.39
C ILE A 561 -2.50 -33.41 10.89
N PHE A 562 -3.18 -32.27 10.69
CA PHE A 562 -2.70 -30.96 11.11
C PHE A 562 -2.98 -30.66 12.60
N ASN A 563 -3.90 -31.39 13.21
CA ASN A 563 -4.26 -31.26 14.63
C ASN A 563 -3.16 -31.84 15.54
N ASP A 564 -2.50 -32.91 15.08
CA ASP A 564 -1.40 -33.59 15.79
C ASP A 564 -0.01 -33.00 15.45
N MET A 565 0.09 -32.13 14.45
CA MET A 565 1.35 -31.46 14.09
C MET A 565 1.68 -30.32 15.07
N THR A 566 2.93 -30.28 15.52
CA THR A 566 3.47 -29.09 16.19
C THR A 566 3.45 -27.87 15.25
N ILE A 567 3.52 -26.69 15.86
CA ILE A 567 3.61 -25.37 15.21
C ILE A 567 4.68 -25.33 14.12
N ASN A 568 5.86 -25.90 14.38
CA ASN A 568 6.94 -25.97 13.39
C ASN A 568 6.62 -26.97 12.28
N GLN A 569 6.08 -28.16 12.59
CA GLN A 569 5.67 -29.14 11.56
C GLN A 569 4.59 -28.59 10.63
N ASN A 570 3.59 -27.87 11.16
CA ASN A 570 2.60 -27.17 10.36
C ASN A 570 3.25 -26.11 9.44
N ILE A 571 4.12 -25.24 9.99
CA ILE A 571 4.86 -24.23 9.20
C ILE A 571 5.73 -24.87 8.11
N ASP A 572 6.42 -25.95 8.44
CA ASP A 572 7.30 -26.65 7.50
C ASP A 572 6.48 -27.33 6.40
N PHE A 573 5.34 -27.97 6.73
CA PHE A 573 4.41 -28.54 5.76
C PHE A 573 3.91 -27.50 4.75
N ILE A 574 3.59 -26.27 5.19
CA ILE A 574 3.26 -25.18 4.26
C ILE A 574 4.43 -24.91 3.31
N LYS A 575 5.63 -24.74 3.86
CA LYS A 575 6.84 -24.38 3.10
C LYS A 575 7.36 -25.49 2.18
N THR A 576 7.10 -26.77 2.50
CA THR A 576 7.49 -27.92 1.69
C THR A 576 6.32 -28.41 0.83
N ASN A 577 5.30 -28.99 1.44
CA ASN A 577 4.25 -29.72 0.74
C ASN A 577 3.36 -28.76 -0.06
N ARG A 578 2.75 -27.76 0.58
CA ARG A 578 1.90 -26.79 -0.14
C ARG A 578 2.69 -25.96 -1.15
N SER A 579 3.96 -25.65 -0.87
CA SER A 579 4.81 -24.99 -1.86
C SER A 579 5.12 -25.85 -3.08
N ASN A 580 5.35 -27.16 -2.91
CA ASN A 580 5.60 -28.08 -4.01
C ASN A 580 4.32 -28.30 -4.81
N GLU A 581 3.19 -28.54 -4.15
CA GLU A 581 1.89 -28.73 -4.80
C GLU A 581 1.50 -27.49 -5.62
N LEU A 582 1.61 -26.29 -5.04
CA LEU A 582 1.33 -25.03 -5.75
C LEU A 582 2.30 -24.81 -6.92
N GLN A 583 3.58 -25.17 -6.78
CA GLN A 583 4.56 -25.13 -7.86
C GLN A 583 4.22 -26.12 -8.99
N ASP A 584 3.73 -27.32 -8.65
CA ASP A 584 3.35 -28.34 -9.63
C ASP A 584 2.17 -27.90 -10.49
N ILE A 585 1.21 -27.14 -9.94
CA ILE A 585 0.08 -26.60 -10.71
C ILE A 585 0.40 -25.25 -11.39
N THR A 586 1.29 -24.43 -10.83
CA THR A 586 1.64 -23.10 -11.37
C THR A 586 2.67 -23.23 -12.49
N THR A 587 2.18 -23.51 -13.71
CA THR A 587 3.03 -23.73 -14.89
C THR A 587 2.90 -22.60 -15.91
N SER A 588 3.97 -22.29 -16.66
CA SER A 588 4.01 -21.14 -17.60
C SER A 588 3.00 -21.21 -18.74
N ASN A 589 2.52 -22.41 -19.07
CA ASN A 589 1.60 -22.69 -20.17
C ASN A 589 0.28 -23.32 -19.68
N GLY A 590 0.04 -23.29 -18.37
CA GLY A 590 -1.19 -23.79 -17.74
C GLY A 590 -2.20 -22.68 -17.46
N PRO A 591 -3.36 -23.03 -16.88
CA PRO A 591 -4.30 -22.04 -16.33
C PRO A 591 -3.64 -21.27 -15.18
N LEU A 592 -4.18 -20.08 -14.89
CA LEU A 592 -3.68 -19.28 -13.77
C LEU A 592 -4.06 -19.96 -12.44
N THR A 593 -3.22 -19.81 -11.42
CA THR A 593 -3.43 -20.44 -10.11
C THR A 593 -3.84 -19.39 -9.08
N PHE A 594 -4.88 -19.69 -8.33
CA PHE A 594 -5.40 -18.86 -7.25
C PHE A 594 -5.36 -19.66 -5.96
N VAL A 595 -5.00 -19.00 -4.87
CA VAL A 595 -5.24 -19.55 -3.52
C VAL A 595 -6.37 -18.73 -2.93
N GLY A 596 -7.59 -19.23 -3.09
CA GLY A 596 -8.78 -18.68 -2.45
C GLY A 596 -8.70 -18.71 -0.92
N GLU A 597 -9.86 -18.80 -0.32
CA GLU A 597 -10.27 -18.64 1.09
C GLU A 597 -9.39 -19.23 2.20
N TRP A 598 -8.09 -18.93 2.24
CA TRP A 598 -7.19 -19.39 3.29
C TRP A 598 -7.38 -18.54 4.56
N VAL A 599 -7.14 -19.17 5.71
CA VAL A 599 -7.12 -18.49 7.01
C VAL A 599 -5.89 -18.86 7.81
N ALA A 600 -5.58 -18.02 8.80
CA ALA A 600 -4.50 -18.25 9.77
C ALA A 600 -4.89 -19.17 10.93
N GLU A 601 -6.12 -19.69 10.94
CA GLU A 601 -6.61 -20.58 11.98
C GLU A 601 -5.94 -21.96 11.88
N TRP A 602 -5.71 -22.61 13.03
CA TRP A 602 -5.32 -24.01 13.14
C TRP A 602 -5.84 -24.56 14.48
N GLN A 603 -6.05 -25.87 14.60
CA GLN A 603 -6.63 -26.44 15.84
C GLN A 603 -5.59 -26.66 16.96
N VAL A 604 -4.36 -26.17 16.78
CA VAL A 604 -3.25 -26.34 17.73
C VAL A 604 -3.53 -25.57 19.02
N ARG A 605 -3.88 -26.29 20.09
CA ARG A 605 -4.25 -25.71 21.38
C ARG A 605 -3.05 -25.03 22.05
N GLY A 606 -3.26 -23.80 22.53
CA GLY A 606 -2.27 -23.06 23.33
C GLY A 606 -1.17 -22.35 22.53
N ALA A 607 -1.28 -22.28 21.19
CA ALA A 607 -0.36 -21.50 20.36
C ALA A 607 -0.40 -20.01 20.71
N THR A 608 0.77 -19.37 20.77
CA THR A 608 0.92 -17.93 21.02
C THR A 608 0.58 -17.08 19.78
N LYS A 609 0.39 -15.76 19.97
CA LYS A 609 0.22 -14.80 18.87
C LYS A 609 1.33 -14.95 17.84
N GLU A 610 2.57 -14.96 18.33
CA GLU A 610 3.78 -14.96 17.52
C GLU A 610 3.85 -16.22 16.65
N GLU A 611 3.29 -17.33 17.13
CA GLU A 611 3.21 -18.60 16.41
C GLU A 611 2.11 -18.60 15.35
N TYR A 612 0.93 -18.07 15.64
CA TYR A 612 -0.09 -17.77 14.62
C TYR A 612 0.46 -16.85 13.53
N GLN A 613 1.15 -15.77 13.90
CA GLN A 613 1.78 -14.84 12.95
C GLN A 613 2.86 -15.52 12.09
N ARG A 614 3.67 -16.42 12.67
CA ARG A 614 4.66 -17.22 11.93
C ARG A 614 4.01 -18.19 10.94
N PHE A 615 2.84 -18.75 11.29
CA PHE A 615 2.06 -19.59 10.38
C PHE A 615 1.47 -18.78 9.23
N SER A 616 0.86 -17.62 9.50
CA SER A 616 0.37 -16.69 8.47
C SER A 616 1.50 -16.20 7.56
N GLU A 617 2.68 -15.88 8.11
CA GLU A 617 3.86 -15.45 7.33
C GLU A 617 4.37 -16.59 6.43
N ALA A 618 4.31 -17.85 6.89
CA ALA A 618 4.63 -19.02 6.06
C ALA A 618 3.60 -19.28 4.95
N GLN A 619 2.30 -19.17 5.28
CA GLN A 619 1.20 -19.23 4.32
C GLN A 619 1.37 -18.18 3.22
N LEU A 620 1.48 -16.89 3.59
CA LEU A 620 1.69 -15.79 2.64
C LEU A 620 2.93 -15.97 1.74
N GLN A 621 4.05 -16.47 2.29
CA GLN A 621 5.27 -16.76 1.51
C GLN A 621 5.08 -17.85 0.43
N VAL A 622 4.09 -18.72 0.60
CA VAL A 622 3.76 -19.80 -0.34
C VAL A 622 2.63 -19.38 -1.26
N TRP A 623 1.50 -18.92 -0.71
CA TRP A 623 0.33 -18.46 -1.48
C TRP A 623 0.65 -17.29 -2.41
N GLY A 624 1.58 -16.41 -2.01
CA GLY A 624 2.09 -15.32 -2.87
C GLY A 624 2.86 -15.77 -4.12
N LYS A 625 3.04 -17.08 -4.34
CA LYS A 625 3.59 -17.66 -5.58
C LYS A 625 2.51 -18.01 -6.63
N ALA A 626 1.23 -17.96 -6.26
CA ALA A 626 0.11 -18.25 -7.14
C ALA A 626 0.01 -17.17 -8.25
N SER A 627 -0.22 -17.57 -9.50
CA SER A 627 -0.09 -16.66 -10.66
C SER A 627 -1.28 -15.73 -10.88
N PHE A 628 -2.43 -15.98 -10.23
CA PHE A 628 -3.58 -15.09 -10.19
C PHE A 628 -3.64 -14.24 -8.90
N GLY A 629 -3.04 -14.72 -7.81
CA GLY A 629 -3.08 -14.10 -6.49
C GLY A 629 -3.71 -15.01 -5.42
N TRP A 630 -4.17 -14.41 -4.33
CA TRP A 630 -4.79 -15.12 -3.21
C TRP A 630 -5.87 -14.28 -2.49
N ALA A 631 -6.75 -14.92 -1.70
CA ALA A 631 -7.78 -14.27 -0.90
C ALA A 631 -7.84 -14.83 0.55
N TYR A 632 -7.98 -13.95 1.55
CA TYR A 632 -8.04 -14.34 2.97
C TYR A 632 -9.49 -14.36 3.47
N TRP A 633 -9.94 -15.46 4.08
CA TRP A 633 -11.32 -15.59 4.56
C TRP A 633 -11.50 -14.99 5.97
N SER A 634 -12.27 -13.89 6.04
CA SER A 634 -12.35 -13.05 7.23
C SER A 634 -13.60 -13.24 8.10
N LEU A 635 -14.68 -13.79 7.54
CA LEU A 635 -16.02 -13.64 8.13
C LEU A 635 -16.22 -14.43 9.45
N ARG A 636 -15.55 -15.57 9.62
CA ARG A 636 -15.68 -16.42 10.82
C ARG A 636 -14.78 -15.99 12.00
N ASN A 637 -13.85 -15.05 11.80
CA ASN A 637 -12.76 -14.77 12.75
C ASN A 637 -12.88 -13.47 13.58
N ILE A 638 -13.99 -12.72 13.45
CA ILE A 638 -14.24 -11.47 14.21
C ILE A 638 -14.25 -11.70 15.73
N ASN A 639 -14.71 -12.86 16.20
CA ASN A 639 -15.00 -13.10 17.62
C ASN A 639 -13.85 -13.66 18.46
N ASN A 640 -12.68 -14.02 17.89
CA ASN A 640 -11.55 -14.54 18.68
C ASN A 640 -10.16 -14.01 18.31
N HIS A 641 -9.79 -13.82 17.02
CA HIS A 641 -8.42 -13.40 16.67
C HIS A 641 -8.27 -12.27 15.62
N TRP A 642 -8.09 -11.06 16.14
CA TRP A 642 -6.92 -10.16 15.98
C TRP A 642 -6.63 -9.62 14.57
N SER A 643 -6.73 -8.28 14.44
CA SER A 643 -6.33 -7.52 13.26
C SER A 643 -4.93 -7.88 12.77
N MET A 644 -4.80 -8.30 11.50
CA MET A 644 -3.52 -8.32 10.78
C MET A 644 -3.25 -6.92 10.19
N PRO A 645 -2.48 -6.03 10.85
CA PRO A 645 -2.55 -4.58 10.56
C PRO A 645 -1.72 -4.13 9.36
N ALA A 646 -1.26 -5.06 8.52
CA ALA A 646 -0.14 -4.86 7.60
C ALA A 646 -0.41 -5.26 6.14
N TRP A 647 -1.63 -5.71 5.81
CA TRP A 647 -1.88 -6.45 4.55
C TRP A 647 -3.22 -6.14 3.86
N ILE A 648 -3.89 -5.04 4.21
CA ILE A 648 -4.93 -4.44 3.36
C ILE A 648 -4.29 -3.18 2.78
N GLY A 649 -4.04 -3.19 1.47
CA GLY A 649 -3.56 -2.05 0.68
C GLY A 649 -4.53 -1.71 -0.44
#